data_AF-A0A562CTW2-F1
#
_entry.id   AF-A0A562CTW2-F1
#
_cell.length_a   1.000
_cell.length_b   1.000
_cell.length_c   1.000
_cell.angle_alpha   90.00
_cell.angle_beta   90.00
_cell.angle_gamma   90.00
#
_symmetry.space_group_name_H-M   'P 1'
#
loop_
_entity.id
_entity.type
_entity.pdbx_description
1 polymer ?
#
loop_
_entity_poly.entity_id
_entity_poly.type
_entity_poly.pdbx_seq_one_letter_code
_entity_poly.pdbx_strand_id
1 'polypeptide(L)'
;MDAPREAAARRIGLAAATALAVVGVAALVPATAPSDAPRSGATSLAAATEQEKSERGVPHDDSLLAPHEHDDPATKNDVARGLAVDEVAALDPTSAADRRKAEAYVERERALPDPRLVRVRAYPKRTAVPATRYAMAGGCYTLTAAGTTFGPYYFKATRLGGYLLHARDGELAVVNGKVKPAAKPGPNADWTARKVGTGFRFDVGAGRALTVKAGALAPGAGTTFRLRTASGCPSYPEAAINITGNPYAGETTYQEVRGFVDAHTHGMAFEFLGGSIHCGRPWHAYGAPYALVDCPDHTLTQGKGALLESVLSGEASHDPTGWPTFKDWPAPESLTHEGTYYRWLERAWRGGQRLFVNLLVENNKLCQLYPIKRNSCDDMDSIRLQAADMLKMQDYIDAQFGGPGKGFYRIVKNPFEARRVINRGKMAVVMGIETSIPFGCTYTKLLGKDLPACTKAEIDANLDEMHRLGVRQMELVNKFDNALAGVAGDAGVIGPVVNTANFLETGSFWAMEHCEPADGESADNPQPSLLPDIDAGQQDALFGAIGKVLGLLPATPLYGPPAHCNKRGLTELGVHTIKGLAKRQMVFDPDHLSVKARSASMDVIEDLRYPGVISSHSWSTPDTYPRIYGAGGFITPYAGDSTGFVEKWRRHLGWADPRYYFGFGFGADINGLGAQGNPRGADVANPVTYPFTGLGGVRIDKQRAGKRTWDINVDGVAQYGLYPDWVEDLRKVADAQRKGDGARIVDDMARGAEAYLQMWERAYGVRPDSCRNPGLRKGVAVVRAAIHRGMTTKAVLRKVGQPYKRLGTSYAFCAKTATRAKVPVVVTFSKAGKVTGLRVR
;
A
#
# COMPACT_ATOMS: atom_id res chain seq x y z
N MET A 1 -2.88 5.37 -43.05
CA MET A 1 -2.43 4.21 -42.24
C MET A 1 -3.50 4.03 -41.18
N ASP A 2 -4.64 3.43 -41.52
CA ASP A 2 -5.85 3.50 -40.66
C ASP A 2 -6.51 2.13 -40.40
N ALA A 3 -5.89 1.03 -40.82
CA ALA A 3 -6.43 -0.33 -40.65
C ALA A 3 -6.54 -0.85 -39.19
N PRO A 4 -5.68 -0.49 -38.20
CA PRO A 4 -5.81 -1.07 -36.86
C PRO A 4 -6.88 -0.41 -35.96
N ARG A 5 -7.44 0.75 -36.34
CA ARG A 5 -8.50 1.42 -35.56
C ARG A 5 -9.90 0.84 -35.82
N GLU A 6 -10.19 0.39 -37.03
CA GLU A 6 -11.49 -0.20 -37.37
C GLU A 6 -11.69 -1.60 -36.76
N ALA A 7 -10.64 -2.39 -36.62
CA ALA A 7 -10.72 -3.72 -36.00
C ALA A 7 -11.02 -3.63 -34.48
N ALA A 8 -10.42 -2.66 -33.79
CA ALA A 8 -10.71 -2.37 -32.39
C ALA A 8 -12.13 -1.80 -32.23
N ALA A 9 -12.55 -0.86 -33.07
CA ALA A 9 -13.90 -0.30 -33.03
C ALA A 9 -14.99 -1.35 -33.31
N ARG A 10 -14.76 -2.30 -34.23
CA ARG A 10 -15.70 -3.40 -34.51
C ARG A 10 -15.79 -4.41 -33.36
N ARG A 11 -14.68 -4.74 -32.70
CA ARG A 11 -14.69 -5.63 -31.51
C ARG A 11 -15.37 -4.96 -30.32
N ILE A 12 -15.16 -3.65 -30.13
CA ILE A 12 -15.84 -2.83 -29.11
C ILE A 12 -17.34 -2.71 -29.42
N GLY A 13 -17.72 -2.53 -30.70
CA GLY A 13 -19.12 -2.47 -31.12
C GLY A 13 -19.89 -3.78 -30.88
N LEU A 14 -19.25 -4.93 -31.10
CA LEU A 14 -19.85 -6.24 -30.80
C LEU A 14 -19.99 -6.46 -29.28
N ALA A 15 -19.01 -6.03 -28.48
CA ALA A 15 -19.07 -6.10 -27.03
C ALA A 15 -20.17 -5.18 -26.46
N ALA A 16 -20.31 -3.96 -27.00
CA ALA A 16 -21.36 -3.01 -26.62
C ALA A 16 -22.77 -3.50 -26.99
N ALA A 17 -22.93 -4.15 -28.16
CA ALA A 17 -24.20 -4.78 -28.55
C ALA A 17 -24.56 -5.97 -27.63
N THR A 18 -23.55 -6.74 -27.19
CA THR A 18 -23.75 -7.84 -26.24
C THR A 18 -24.10 -7.31 -24.85
N ALA A 19 -23.46 -6.23 -24.40
CA ALA A 19 -23.76 -5.56 -23.13
C ALA A 19 -25.16 -4.92 -23.11
N LEU A 20 -25.59 -4.32 -24.21
CA LEU A 20 -26.96 -3.76 -24.34
C LEU A 20 -28.04 -4.85 -24.31
N ALA A 21 -27.76 -6.04 -24.85
CA ALA A 21 -28.67 -7.18 -24.76
C ALA A 21 -28.79 -7.73 -23.32
N VAL A 22 -27.72 -7.65 -22.52
CA VAL A 22 -27.71 -8.03 -21.10
C VAL A 22 -28.46 -6.99 -20.23
N VAL A 23 -28.31 -5.70 -20.53
CA VAL A 23 -29.06 -4.61 -19.86
C VAL A 23 -30.56 -4.69 -20.14
N GLY A 24 -30.96 -5.16 -21.33
CA GLY A 24 -32.37 -5.42 -21.66
C GLY A 24 -33.04 -6.51 -20.83
N VAL A 25 -32.26 -7.42 -20.23
CA VAL A 25 -32.77 -8.49 -19.35
C VAL A 25 -32.81 -8.03 -17.90
N ALA A 26 -31.84 -7.21 -17.45
CA ALA A 26 -31.85 -6.63 -16.10
C ALA A 26 -32.97 -5.59 -15.89
N ALA A 27 -33.44 -4.92 -16.96
CA ALA A 27 -34.51 -3.92 -16.90
C ALA A 27 -35.94 -4.48 -16.85
N LEU A 28 -36.12 -5.81 -16.90
CA LEU A 28 -37.44 -6.47 -16.91
C LEU A 28 -37.82 -7.12 -15.56
N VAL A 29 -37.01 -6.95 -14.51
CA VAL A 29 -37.40 -7.35 -13.15
C VAL A 29 -38.24 -6.20 -12.55
N PRO A 30 -39.55 -6.40 -12.29
CA PRO A 30 -40.35 -5.35 -11.68
C PRO A 30 -39.92 -5.18 -10.22
N ALA A 31 -39.53 -3.96 -9.86
CA ALA A 31 -39.40 -3.52 -8.48
C ALA A 31 -40.79 -3.51 -7.82
N THR A 32 -41.22 -4.63 -7.25
CA THR A 32 -42.40 -4.67 -6.40
C THR A 32 -41.98 -4.43 -4.96
N ALA A 33 -42.02 -3.17 -4.54
CA ALA A 33 -42.10 -2.83 -3.13
C ALA A 33 -43.54 -3.11 -2.63
N PRO A 34 -43.75 -3.84 -1.53
CA PRO A 34 -45.03 -3.85 -0.85
C PRO A 34 -45.06 -2.70 0.17
N SER A 35 -45.87 -1.68 -0.13
CA SER A 35 -46.39 -0.73 0.85
C SER A 35 -47.72 -1.24 1.41
N ASP A 36 -47.82 -1.46 2.73
CA ASP A 36 -48.90 -0.97 3.64
C ASP A 36 -49.03 -1.75 4.97
N ALA A 37 -48.61 -1.07 6.07
CA ALA A 37 -49.08 -1.08 7.49
C ALA A 37 -49.00 -2.34 8.42
N PRO A 38 -48.99 -2.20 9.79
CA PRO A 38 -48.54 -1.10 10.67
C PRO A 38 -47.46 -1.51 11.71
N ARG A 39 -46.75 -0.51 12.25
CA ARG A 39 -45.83 -0.62 13.41
C ARG A 39 -46.54 -1.11 14.68
N SER A 40 -46.16 -2.28 15.20
CA SER A 40 -45.99 -2.54 16.65
C SER A 40 -45.43 -3.95 16.86
N GLY A 41 -44.17 -4.06 17.27
CA GLY A 41 -43.60 -5.30 17.79
C GLY A 41 -42.73 -4.94 18.98
N ALA A 42 -43.21 -5.18 20.19
CA ALA A 42 -42.38 -5.10 21.37
C ALA A 42 -41.23 -6.08 21.21
N THR A 43 -39.99 -5.58 21.24
CA THR A 43 -38.80 -6.42 21.32
C THR A 43 -38.93 -7.33 22.52
N SER A 44 -38.75 -8.64 22.31
CA SER A 44 -38.76 -9.59 23.43
C SER A 44 -37.62 -9.23 24.39
N LEU A 45 -37.77 -9.49 25.68
CA LEU A 45 -36.72 -9.23 26.66
C LEU A 45 -35.42 -9.99 26.32
N ALA A 46 -35.55 -11.13 25.65
CA ALA A 46 -34.42 -11.89 25.11
C ALA A 46 -33.72 -11.13 23.98
N ALA A 47 -34.46 -10.64 22.97
CA ALA A 47 -33.90 -9.84 21.88
C ALA A 47 -33.25 -8.53 22.39
N ALA A 48 -33.86 -7.87 23.39
CA ALA A 48 -33.28 -6.68 24.02
C ALA A 48 -31.99 -7.01 24.81
N THR A 49 -31.92 -8.19 25.43
CA THR A 49 -30.73 -8.66 26.14
C THR A 49 -29.60 -9.02 25.16
N GLU A 50 -29.91 -9.67 24.05
CA GLU A 50 -28.93 -9.95 22.99
C GLU A 50 -28.48 -8.67 22.28
N GLN A 51 -29.36 -7.69 22.10
CA GLN A 51 -29.01 -6.36 21.59
C GLN A 51 -28.07 -5.62 22.54
N GLU A 52 -28.34 -5.63 23.85
CA GLU A 52 -27.45 -5.00 24.85
C GLU A 52 -26.08 -5.70 24.93
N LYS A 53 -26.04 -7.03 24.74
CA LYS A 53 -24.80 -7.80 24.65
C LYS A 53 -24.01 -7.45 23.38
N SER A 54 -24.70 -7.33 22.25
CA SER A 54 -24.13 -6.90 20.96
C SER A 54 -23.52 -5.50 21.08
N GLU A 55 -24.25 -4.53 21.63
CA GLU A 55 -23.78 -3.15 21.86
C GLU A 55 -22.60 -3.05 22.85
N ARG A 56 -22.42 -4.07 23.70
CA ARG A 56 -21.33 -4.17 24.68
C ARG A 56 -20.18 -5.05 24.22
N GLY A 57 -20.25 -5.63 23.02
CA GLY A 57 -19.21 -6.47 22.44
C GLY A 57 -18.95 -7.76 23.23
N VAL A 58 -20.01 -8.37 23.79
CA VAL A 58 -19.94 -9.68 24.45
C VAL A 58 -20.72 -10.72 23.64
N PRO A 59 -20.44 -12.04 23.81
CA PRO A 59 -21.10 -13.08 23.03
C PRO A 59 -22.63 -13.00 23.12
N HIS A 60 -23.30 -13.03 21.97
CA HIS A 60 -24.75 -12.89 21.82
C HIS A 60 -25.30 -13.85 20.75
N ASP A 61 -26.62 -14.05 20.76
CA ASP A 61 -27.34 -14.88 19.79
C ASP A 61 -28.01 -14.01 18.71
N ASP A 62 -27.38 -13.96 17.54
CA ASP A 62 -27.81 -13.16 16.38
C ASP A 62 -29.16 -13.64 15.80
N SER A 63 -29.58 -14.86 16.10
CA SER A 63 -30.87 -15.37 15.62
C SER A 63 -32.07 -14.65 16.23
N LEU A 64 -31.84 -13.90 17.32
CA LEU A 64 -32.84 -13.10 18.02
C LEU A 64 -32.78 -11.60 17.67
N LEU A 65 -31.82 -11.20 16.83
CA LEU A 65 -31.65 -9.83 16.34
C LEU A 65 -32.33 -9.64 14.98
N ALA A 66 -32.62 -8.39 14.62
CA ALA A 66 -33.17 -8.09 13.31
C ALA A 66 -32.16 -8.46 12.21
N PRO A 67 -32.60 -9.03 11.06
CA PRO A 67 -31.72 -9.31 9.93
C PRO A 67 -30.96 -8.05 9.51
N HIS A 68 -29.65 -8.18 9.26
CA HIS A 68 -28.82 -7.06 8.81
C HIS A 68 -29.32 -6.53 7.46
N GLU A 69 -29.41 -5.21 7.32
CA GLU A 69 -29.72 -4.59 6.04
C GLU A 69 -28.48 -4.63 5.13
N HIS A 70 -28.62 -5.15 3.91
CA HIS A 70 -27.51 -5.26 2.95
C HIS A 70 -26.96 -3.91 2.45
N ASP A 71 -27.66 -2.82 2.75
CA ASP A 71 -27.23 -1.44 2.49
C ASP A 71 -26.60 -0.76 3.73
N ASP A 72 -26.42 -1.50 4.83
CA ASP A 72 -25.74 -1.00 6.03
C ASP A 72 -24.25 -0.71 5.71
N PRO A 73 -23.79 0.55 5.80
CA PRO A 73 -22.39 0.90 5.58
C PRO A 73 -21.41 0.17 6.51
N ALA A 74 -21.88 -0.41 7.61
CA ALA A 74 -21.10 -1.26 8.50
C ALA A 74 -20.74 -2.60 7.85
N THR A 75 -21.68 -3.28 7.18
CA THR A 75 -21.51 -4.65 6.67
C THR A 75 -21.41 -4.77 5.14
N LYS A 76 -21.79 -3.72 4.40
CA LYS A 76 -21.83 -3.69 2.91
C LYS A 76 -20.51 -4.10 2.22
N ASN A 77 -19.38 -4.00 2.91
CA ASN A 77 -18.05 -4.30 2.35
C ASN A 77 -17.36 -5.54 2.95
N ASP A 78 -18.04 -6.33 3.77
CA ASP A 78 -17.40 -7.46 4.48
C ASP A 78 -16.90 -8.57 3.55
N VAL A 79 -17.49 -8.68 2.35
CA VAL A 79 -17.06 -9.61 1.29
C VAL A 79 -15.77 -9.13 0.59
N ALA A 80 -15.63 -7.82 0.32
CA ALA A 80 -14.44 -7.24 -0.29
C ALA A 80 -13.28 -7.03 0.72
N ARG A 81 -13.61 -6.89 2.00
CA ARG A 81 -12.65 -6.91 3.12
C ARG A 81 -12.14 -8.32 3.43
N GLY A 82 -12.65 -9.33 2.71
CA GLY A 82 -12.36 -10.74 2.90
C GLY A 82 -12.54 -11.12 4.35
N LEU A 83 -13.76 -10.99 4.90
CA LEU A 83 -14.11 -11.27 6.30
C LEU A 83 -12.89 -11.16 7.19
N ALA A 84 -12.43 -9.94 7.46
CA ALA A 84 -11.40 -9.71 8.46
C ALA A 84 -11.94 -10.38 9.72
N VAL A 85 -11.48 -11.60 9.97
CA VAL A 85 -11.97 -12.52 10.97
C VAL A 85 -12.06 -11.71 12.24
N ASP A 86 -13.28 -11.44 12.72
CA ASP A 86 -13.58 -10.38 13.68
C ASP A 86 -12.49 -10.33 14.75
N GLU A 87 -11.47 -9.46 14.58
CA GLU A 87 -10.22 -9.53 15.34
C GLU A 87 -10.44 -9.07 16.79
N VAL A 88 -11.67 -9.07 17.26
CA VAL A 88 -12.14 -8.54 18.54
C VAL A 88 -12.73 -9.66 19.42
N ALA A 89 -13.13 -10.82 18.87
CA ALA A 89 -13.85 -11.85 19.61
C ALA A 89 -12.99 -13.01 20.19
N ALA A 90 -11.71 -13.15 19.79
CA ALA A 90 -10.95 -14.37 20.04
C ALA A 90 -10.48 -14.58 21.45
N LEU A 91 -10.38 -15.88 21.77
CA LEU A 91 -9.53 -16.43 22.81
C LEU A 91 -8.06 -16.09 22.49
N ASP A 92 -7.71 -14.82 22.74
CA ASP A 92 -6.33 -14.37 22.90
C ASP A 92 -5.65 -15.30 23.94
N PRO A 93 -4.66 -16.10 23.56
CA PRO A 93 -3.99 -17.02 24.48
C PRO A 93 -3.21 -16.26 25.57
N THR A 94 -3.10 -14.94 25.44
CA THR A 94 -2.45 -14.06 26.41
C THR A 94 -3.33 -13.91 27.65
N SER A 95 -2.81 -14.38 28.79
CA SER A 95 -3.46 -14.16 30.07
C SER A 95 -3.63 -12.66 30.36
N ALA A 96 -4.66 -12.27 31.11
CA ALA A 96 -4.85 -10.88 31.51
C ALA A 96 -3.63 -10.30 32.28
N ALA A 97 -2.87 -11.16 32.97
CA ALA A 97 -1.63 -10.76 33.63
C ALA A 97 -0.51 -10.44 32.62
N ASP A 98 -0.37 -11.21 31.56
CA ASP A 98 0.63 -10.98 30.53
C ASP A 98 0.29 -9.76 29.67
N ARG A 99 -0.99 -9.58 29.34
CA ARG A 99 -1.49 -8.36 28.68
C ARG A 99 -1.12 -7.11 29.46
N ARG A 100 -1.38 -7.09 30.78
CA ARG A 100 -0.99 -5.95 31.64
C ARG A 100 0.52 -5.70 31.66
N LYS A 101 1.35 -6.75 31.61
CA LYS A 101 2.82 -6.61 31.54
C LYS A 101 3.26 -6.01 30.21
N ALA A 102 2.64 -6.44 29.11
CA ALA A 102 2.91 -5.95 27.76
C ALA A 102 2.49 -4.48 27.62
N GLU A 103 1.29 -4.11 28.05
CA GLU A 103 0.82 -2.72 28.09
C GLU A 103 1.74 -1.83 28.95
N ALA A 104 2.09 -2.29 30.16
CA ALA A 104 3.03 -1.57 31.02
C ALA A 104 4.44 -1.46 30.40
N TYR A 105 4.83 -2.39 29.52
CA TYR A 105 6.05 -2.28 28.73
C TYR A 105 5.93 -1.20 27.66
N VAL A 106 4.84 -1.18 26.90
CA VAL A 106 4.59 -0.14 25.89
C VAL A 106 4.62 1.26 26.53
N GLU A 107 4.02 1.45 27.71
CA GLU A 107 4.11 2.74 28.40
C GLU A 107 5.55 3.16 28.74
N ARG A 108 6.42 2.20 29.10
CA ARG A 108 7.85 2.50 29.30
C ARG A 108 8.56 2.86 28.00
N GLU A 109 8.15 2.26 26.89
CA GLU A 109 8.68 2.59 25.56
C GLU A 109 8.28 4.02 25.16
N ARG A 110 7.00 4.41 25.34
CA ARG A 110 6.52 5.79 25.10
C ARG A 110 7.26 6.83 25.94
N ALA A 111 7.64 6.48 27.18
CA ALA A 111 8.42 7.34 28.06
C ALA A 111 9.90 7.52 27.64
N LEU A 112 10.38 6.80 26.62
CA LEU A 112 11.72 7.01 26.08
C LEU A 112 11.83 8.37 25.38
N PRO A 113 12.99 9.05 25.48
CA PRO A 113 13.19 10.34 24.83
C PRO A 113 13.16 10.19 23.31
N ASP A 114 12.30 10.98 22.67
CA ASP A 114 12.19 11.06 21.22
C ASP A 114 13.47 11.62 20.58
N PRO A 115 13.81 11.18 19.35
CA PRO A 115 14.90 11.75 18.60
C PRO A 115 14.57 13.18 18.16
N ARG A 116 15.58 14.06 18.20
CA ARG A 116 15.42 15.41 17.64
C ARG A 116 15.21 15.34 16.13
N LEU A 117 14.14 15.98 15.66
CA LEU A 117 13.83 16.15 14.24
C LEU A 117 14.20 17.57 13.77
N VAL A 118 14.52 17.70 12.49
CA VAL A 118 14.84 18.98 11.84
C VAL A 118 13.92 19.21 10.64
N ARG A 119 13.52 20.45 10.39
CA ARG A 119 12.70 20.78 9.21
C ARG A 119 13.57 20.78 7.94
N VAL A 120 13.06 20.19 6.87
CA VAL A 120 13.69 20.20 5.55
C VAL A 120 12.70 20.67 4.50
N ARG A 121 13.19 21.27 3.41
CA ARG A 121 12.31 21.76 2.35
C ARG A 121 11.77 20.58 1.56
N ALA A 122 10.46 20.59 1.29
CA ALA A 122 9.87 19.62 0.37
C ALA A 122 10.43 19.77 -1.05
N TYR A 123 10.61 21.02 -1.49
CA TYR A 123 11.11 21.36 -2.82
C TYR A 123 12.45 22.10 -2.77
N PRO A 124 13.30 21.96 -3.80
CA PRO A 124 14.52 22.76 -3.91
C PRO A 124 14.19 24.26 -3.98
N LYS A 125 15.13 25.10 -3.51
CA LYS A 125 15.00 26.56 -3.65
C LYS A 125 14.96 26.91 -5.14
N ARG A 126 13.90 27.61 -5.58
CA ARG A 126 13.86 28.22 -6.91
C ARG A 126 14.93 29.30 -7.02
N THR A 127 15.76 29.22 -8.05
CA THR A 127 16.80 30.22 -8.36
C THR A 127 16.40 31.06 -9.56
N ALA A 128 16.88 32.31 -9.60
CA ALA A 128 16.61 33.25 -10.69
C ALA A 128 17.00 32.67 -12.06
N VAL A 129 18.14 31.98 -12.12
CA VAL A 129 18.58 31.19 -13.29
C VAL A 129 18.65 29.72 -12.86
N PRO A 130 18.04 28.77 -13.61
CA PRO A 130 18.15 27.36 -13.29
C PRO A 130 19.62 26.89 -13.31
N ALA A 131 20.07 26.25 -12.23
CA ALA A 131 21.45 25.76 -12.16
C ALA A 131 21.71 24.54 -13.06
N THR A 132 20.67 23.73 -13.29
CA THR A 132 20.72 22.49 -14.06
C THR A 132 19.53 22.43 -15.03
N ARG A 133 19.57 21.49 -15.97
CA ARG A 133 18.42 21.19 -16.85
C ARG A 133 17.19 20.66 -16.09
N TYR A 134 17.30 20.37 -14.80
CA TYR A 134 16.21 19.86 -13.96
C TYR A 134 15.58 20.94 -13.08
N ALA A 135 16.33 22.01 -12.78
CA ALA A 135 15.93 23.07 -11.86
C ALA A 135 14.80 23.98 -12.39
N MET A 136 14.26 23.71 -13.58
CA MET A 136 13.11 24.43 -14.14
C MET A 136 11.77 23.85 -13.65
N ALA A 137 11.73 22.58 -13.25
CA ALA A 137 10.50 21.86 -12.88
C ALA A 137 9.62 22.62 -11.89
N GLY A 138 8.36 22.86 -12.25
CA GLY A 138 7.38 23.59 -11.43
C GLY A 138 7.66 25.09 -11.30
N GLY A 139 8.49 25.66 -12.17
CA GLY A 139 8.91 27.06 -12.12
C GLY A 139 8.32 27.89 -13.25
N CYS A 140 8.20 29.20 -13.00
CA CYS A 140 7.81 30.20 -13.99
C CYS A 140 9.06 30.90 -14.52
N TYR A 141 9.33 30.79 -15.82
CA TYR A 141 10.53 31.38 -16.44
C TYR A 141 10.22 32.02 -17.80
N THR A 142 10.98 33.04 -18.17
CA THR A 142 11.08 33.55 -19.54
C THR A 142 12.27 32.93 -20.27
N LEU A 143 12.22 32.93 -21.60
CA LEU A 143 13.32 32.52 -22.48
C LEU A 143 13.79 33.76 -23.26
N THR A 144 15.05 34.16 -23.11
CA THR A 144 15.62 35.31 -23.82
C THR A 144 16.73 34.88 -24.78
N ALA A 145 16.62 35.28 -26.04
CA ALA A 145 17.65 35.08 -27.06
C ALA A 145 17.50 36.10 -28.20
N ALA A 146 18.62 36.47 -28.84
CA ALA A 146 18.65 37.40 -29.97
C ALA A 146 17.90 38.73 -29.73
N GLY A 147 18.00 39.29 -28.51
CA GLY A 147 17.32 40.53 -28.13
C GLY A 147 15.84 40.39 -27.79
N THR A 148 15.21 39.25 -28.05
CA THR A 148 13.80 38.99 -27.79
C THR A 148 13.60 38.14 -26.53
N THR A 149 12.54 38.42 -25.77
CA THR A 149 12.11 37.61 -24.63
C THR A 149 10.75 36.96 -24.92
N PHE A 150 10.65 35.67 -24.67
CA PHE A 150 9.47 34.85 -24.88
C PHE A 150 8.92 34.32 -23.54
N GLY A 151 7.61 34.11 -23.48
CA GLY A 151 6.90 33.67 -22.28
C GLY A 151 6.24 34.84 -21.53
N PRO A 152 6.00 34.69 -20.21
CA PRO A 152 6.51 33.64 -19.33
C PRO A 152 5.83 32.28 -19.54
N TYR A 153 6.54 31.19 -19.23
CA TYR A 153 6.02 29.82 -19.28
C TYR A 153 6.15 29.12 -17.94
N TYR A 154 5.14 28.33 -17.57
CA TYR A 154 5.25 27.36 -16.50
C TYR A 154 5.90 26.08 -17.01
N PHE A 155 6.99 25.65 -16.38
CA PHE A 155 7.75 24.47 -16.77
C PHE A 155 7.21 23.23 -16.06
N LYS A 156 6.19 22.58 -16.64
CA LYS A 156 5.68 21.30 -16.14
C LYS A 156 6.64 20.19 -16.56
N ALA A 157 7.29 19.56 -15.59
CA ALA A 157 8.16 18.42 -15.88
C ALA A 157 7.32 17.20 -16.32
N THR A 158 7.70 16.61 -17.46
CA THR A 158 7.10 15.38 -18.02
C THR A 158 7.89 14.14 -17.64
N ARG A 159 9.21 14.31 -17.53
CA ARG A 159 10.25 13.33 -17.18
C ARG A 159 11.53 14.08 -16.84
N LEU A 160 12.60 13.37 -16.45
CA LEU A 160 13.88 13.99 -16.10
C LEU A 160 14.46 14.87 -17.24
N GLY A 161 14.27 16.19 -17.11
CA GLY A 161 14.71 17.20 -18.07
C GLY A 161 13.84 17.31 -19.33
N GLY A 162 12.66 16.68 -19.35
CA GLY A 162 11.60 16.94 -20.32
C GLY A 162 10.57 17.89 -19.72
N TYR A 163 10.02 18.80 -20.53
CA TYR A 163 9.08 19.82 -20.08
C TYR A 163 8.01 20.12 -21.11
N LEU A 164 6.79 20.31 -20.62
CA LEU A 164 5.83 21.19 -21.28
C LEU A 164 6.14 22.64 -20.89
N LEU A 165 6.11 23.52 -21.89
CA LEU A 165 6.20 24.97 -21.69
C LEU A 165 4.77 25.53 -21.72
N HIS A 166 4.13 25.54 -20.56
CA HIS A 166 2.71 25.85 -20.40
C HIS A 166 2.49 27.37 -20.39
N ALA A 167 1.60 27.84 -21.26
CA ALA A 167 1.17 29.22 -21.40
C ALA A 167 -0.37 29.31 -21.31
N ARG A 168 -0.92 30.54 -21.34
CA ARG A 168 -2.37 30.77 -21.18
C ARG A 168 -3.20 30.03 -22.23
N ASP A 169 -2.69 29.97 -23.46
CA ASP A 169 -3.40 29.39 -24.61
C ASP A 169 -3.04 27.90 -24.85
N GLY A 170 -2.35 27.26 -23.89
CA GLY A 170 -1.96 25.85 -23.94
C GLY A 170 -0.44 25.63 -23.93
N GLU A 171 -0.01 24.49 -24.45
CA GLU A 171 1.38 24.05 -24.43
C GLU A 171 2.14 24.52 -25.67
N LEU A 172 3.29 25.16 -25.50
CA LEU A 172 4.13 25.52 -26.64
C LEU A 172 4.53 24.24 -27.40
N ALA A 173 4.17 24.13 -28.67
CA ALA A 173 4.35 22.91 -29.46
C ALA A 173 4.74 23.20 -30.90
N VAL A 174 5.25 22.19 -31.60
CA VAL A 174 5.40 22.23 -33.06
C VAL A 174 4.14 21.68 -33.72
N VAL A 175 3.37 22.56 -34.36
CA VAL A 175 2.11 22.24 -35.04
C VAL A 175 2.18 22.72 -36.48
N ASN A 176 2.02 21.81 -37.45
CA ASN A 176 2.08 22.10 -38.89
C ASN A 176 3.34 22.91 -39.28
N GLY A 177 4.50 22.51 -38.76
CA GLY A 177 5.80 23.16 -39.05
C GLY A 177 6.01 24.52 -38.38
N LYS A 178 5.10 24.96 -37.50
CA LYS A 178 5.21 26.23 -36.77
C LYS A 178 5.26 25.99 -35.26
N VAL A 179 5.95 26.86 -34.53
CA VAL A 179 5.90 26.85 -33.05
C VAL A 179 4.73 27.71 -32.60
N LYS A 180 3.74 27.10 -31.95
CA LYS A 180 2.56 27.80 -31.42
C LYS A 180 1.94 27.02 -30.25
N PRO A 181 1.08 27.65 -29.43
CA PRO A 181 0.35 26.93 -28.40
C PRO A 181 -0.55 25.83 -28.99
N ALA A 182 -0.57 24.67 -28.35
CA ALA A 182 -1.47 23.56 -28.59
C ALA A 182 -2.37 23.36 -27.37
N ALA A 183 -3.68 23.22 -27.59
CA ALA A 183 -4.65 23.08 -26.51
C ALA A 183 -4.46 21.83 -25.64
N LYS A 184 -3.83 20.78 -26.18
CA LYS A 184 -3.53 19.54 -25.47
C LYS A 184 -2.03 19.23 -25.54
N PRO A 185 -1.41 18.72 -24.46
CA PRO A 185 -0.05 18.19 -24.49
C PRO A 185 0.07 16.99 -25.45
N GLY A 186 1.30 16.75 -25.90
CA GLY A 186 1.64 15.63 -26.76
C GLY A 186 3.15 15.62 -27.08
N PRO A 187 3.62 14.62 -27.85
CA PRO A 187 5.06 14.49 -28.17
C PRO A 187 5.66 15.73 -28.83
N ASN A 188 4.88 16.46 -29.64
CA ASN A 188 5.32 17.72 -30.27
C ASN A 188 5.38 18.92 -29.32
N ALA A 189 5.01 18.75 -28.05
CA ALA A 189 5.06 19.75 -26.99
C ALA A 189 6.00 19.35 -25.83
N ASP A 190 6.55 18.12 -25.81
CA ASP A 190 7.47 17.64 -24.79
C ASP A 190 8.92 17.99 -25.15
N TRP A 191 9.40 19.12 -24.62
CA TRP A 191 10.72 19.65 -24.90
C TRP A 191 11.78 19.06 -23.98
N THR A 192 12.79 18.43 -24.57
CA THR A 192 14.01 18.02 -23.86
C THR A 192 14.92 19.22 -23.66
N ALA A 193 15.15 19.60 -22.41
CA ALA A 193 16.07 20.67 -22.05
C ALA A 193 17.52 20.17 -22.00
N ARG A 194 18.43 20.90 -22.65
CA ARG A 194 19.88 20.71 -22.58
C ARG A 194 20.54 21.98 -22.12
N LYS A 195 21.50 21.87 -21.20
CA LYS A 195 22.31 23.00 -20.77
C LYS A 195 23.46 23.20 -21.77
N VAL A 196 23.64 24.42 -22.28
CA VAL A 196 24.69 24.80 -23.24
C VAL A 196 25.35 26.08 -22.73
N GLY A 197 26.60 25.99 -22.27
CA GLY A 197 27.27 27.08 -21.56
C GLY A 197 26.43 27.56 -20.37
N THR A 198 26.07 28.85 -20.38
CA THR A 198 25.21 29.47 -19.36
C THR A 198 23.72 29.48 -19.71
N GLY A 199 23.33 28.92 -20.86
CA GLY A 199 21.95 28.90 -21.34
C GLY A 199 21.40 27.49 -21.54
N PHE A 200 20.23 27.42 -22.18
CA PHE A 200 19.48 26.19 -22.40
C PHE A 200 18.96 26.09 -23.82
N ARG A 201 18.94 24.88 -24.35
CA ARG A 201 18.32 24.52 -25.63
C ARG A 201 17.16 23.56 -25.37
N PHE A 202 16.12 23.65 -26.19
CA PHE A 202 14.91 22.83 -26.08
C PHE A 202 14.69 22.05 -27.38
N ASP A 203 14.76 20.73 -27.31
CA ASP A 203 14.60 19.83 -28.46
C ASP A 203 13.30 19.03 -28.36
N VAL A 204 12.56 18.87 -29.46
CA VAL A 204 11.25 18.15 -29.50
C VAL A 204 11.28 16.95 -30.45
N GLY A 205 12.48 16.38 -30.63
CA GLY A 205 12.71 15.19 -31.47
C GLY A 205 12.75 15.46 -32.97
N ALA A 206 13.10 14.43 -33.74
CA ALA A 206 13.21 14.46 -35.21
C ALA A 206 14.08 15.62 -35.75
N GLY A 207 15.19 15.93 -35.08
CA GLY A 207 16.09 17.03 -35.46
C GLY A 207 15.52 18.44 -35.23
N ARG A 208 14.34 18.58 -34.63
CA ARG A 208 13.67 19.88 -34.40
C ARG A 208 13.97 20.42 -33.01
N ALA A 209 14.44 21.65 -32.96
CA ALA A 209 14.67 22.39 -31.74
C ALA A 209 14.08 23.79 -31.80
N LEU A 210 13.77 24.35 -30.63
CA LEU A 210 13.26 25.71 -30.50
C LEU A 210 14.33 26.69 -30.98
N THR A 211 14.00 27.48 -32.00
CA THR A 211 14.92 28.40 -32.67
C THR A 211 14.28 29.78 -32.79
N VAL A 212 15.08 30.84 -32.66
CA VAL A 212 14.64 32.20 -32.98
C VAL A 212 14.95 32.48 -34.45
N LYS A 213 13.92 32.76 -35.24
CA LYS A 213 14.03 33.18 -36.65
C LYS A 213 13.21 34.45 -36.84
N ALA A 214 13.85 35.51 -37.34
CA ALA A 214 13.21 36.81 -37.56
C ALA A 214 12.41 37.32 -36.34
N GLY A 215 13.00 37.19 -35.14
CA GLY A 215 12.37 37.64 -33.88
C GLY A 215 11.25 36.74 -33.34
N ALA A 216 10.87 35.67 -34.03
CA ALA A 216 9.83 34.73 -33.60
C ALA A 216 10.38 33.33 -33.29
N LEU A 217 9.63 32.56 -32.50
CA LEU A 217 9.92 31.15 -32.26
C LEU A 217 9.53 30.31 -33.47
N ALA A 218 10.43 29.43 -33.90
CA ALA A 218 10.25 28.52 -35.02
C ALA A 218 10.97 27.19 -34.74
N PRO A 219 10.57 26.09 -35.41
CA PRO A 219 11.38 24.89 -35.40
C PRO A 219 12.64 25.10 -36.25
N GLY A 220 13.77 24.55 -35.81
CA GLY A 220 15.03 24.65 -36.54
C GLY A 220 16.19 23.97 -35.82
N ALA A 221 17.40 24.44 -36.12
CA ALA A 221 18.66 23.88 -35.63
C ALA A 221 18.95 24.15 -34.15
N GLY A 222 18.14 24.97 -33.46
CA GLY A 222 18.18 25.21 -32.02
C GLY A 222 18.91 26.47 -31.61
N THR A 223 18.23 27.35 -30.88
CA THR A 223 18.81 28.55 -30.25
C THR A 223 19.11 28.28 -28.78
N THR A 224 20.20 28.87 -28.26
CA THR A 224 20.49 28.86 -26.82
C THR A 224 19.77 30.03 -26.15
N PHE A 225 18.89 29.72 -25.20
CA PHE A 225 18.12 30.70 -24.44
C PHE A 225 18.72 30.92 -23.06
N ARG A 226 18.74 32.18 -22.61
CA ARG A 226 18.95 32.53 -21.20
C ARG A 226 17.60 32.50 -20.50
N LEU A 227 17.53 31.80 -19.35
CA LEU A 227 16.31 31.72 -18.55
C LEU A 227 16.39 32.65 -17.34
N ARG A 228 15.29 33.31 -17.02
CA ARG A 228 15.13 34.09 -15.78
C ARG A 228 13.75 33.82 -15.18
N THR A 229 13.67 33.71 -13.86
CA THR A 229 12.39 33.56 -13.15
C THR A 229 11.46 34.71 -13.50
N ALA A 230 10.19 34.40 -13.68
CA ALA A 230 9.13 35.35 -13.96
C ALA A 230 7.93 35.14 -13.02
N SER A 231 6.94 36.02 -13.13
CA SER A 231 5.65 35.94 -12.44
C SER A 231 4.51 35.88 -13.46
N GLY A 232 3.31 35.49 -13.02
CA GLY A 232 2.11 35.53 -13.86
C GLY A 232 1.94 34.34 -14.81
N CYS A 233 2.73 33.27 -14.66
CA CYS A 233 2.47 32.02 -15.37
C CYS A 233 1.12 31.41 -14.93
N PRO A 234 0.35 30.83 -15.86
CA PRO A 234 -0.86 30.10 -15.52
C PRO A 234 -0.54 28.85 -14.69
N SER A 235 -1.48 28.44 -13.84
CA SER A 235 -1.41 27.18 -13.12
C SER A 235 -1.64 26.00 -14.07
N TYR A 236 -0.77 25.01 -14.01
CA TYR A 236 -1.02 23.73 -14.68
C TYR A 236 -2.05 22.90 -13.90
N PRO A 237 -3.00 22.20 -14.54
CA PRO A 237 -3.94 21.32 -13.86
C PRO A 237 -3.22 20.22 -13.07
N GLU A 238 -3.35 20.22 -11.75
CA GLU A 238 -2.69 19.27 -10.86
C GLU A 238 -3.44 19.15 -9.52
N ALA A 239 -3.34 18.00 -8.86
CA ALA A 239 -3.89 17.82 -7.52
C ALA A 239 -3.13 18.66 -6.47
N ALA A 240 -3.87 19.32 -5.58
CA ALA A 240 -3.29 20.07 -4.48
C ALA A 240 -2.86 19.11 -3.35
N ILE A 241 -1.86 19.54 -2.59
CA ILE A 241 -1.35 18.78 -1.44
C ILE A 241 -2.10 19.15 -0.15
N ASN A 242 -2.59 20.38 -0.03
CA ASN A 242 -3.33 20.86 1.15
C ASN A 242 -2.61 20.64 2.48
N ILE A 243 -1.27 20.73 2.46
CA ILE A 243 -0.43 20.76 3.65
C ILE A 243 0.39 22.04 3.65
N THR A 244 0.33 22.76 4.77
CA THR A 244 1.15 23.94 5.05
C THR A 244 2.25 23.58 6.04
N GLY A 245 3.49 23.95 5.72
CA GLY A 245 4.68 23.60 6.50
C GLY A 245 5.65 22.68 5.76
N ASN A 246 6.87 22.60 6.30
CA ASN A 246 7.94 21.78 5.75
C ASN A 246 7.92 20.38 6.36
N PRO A 247 8.23 19.32 5.59
CA PRO A 247 8.47 17.99 6.15
C PRO A 247 9.69 18.01 7.07
N TYR A 248 9.87 16.92 7.81
CA TYR A 248 10.96 16.77 8.77
C TYR A 248 11.93 15.66 8.36
N ALA A 249 13.14 15.74 8.89
CA ALA A 249 14.25 14.80 8.75
C ALA A 249 14.88 14.54 10.13
N GLY A 250 15.85 13.63 10.20
CA GLY A 250 16.65 13.42 11.41
C GLY A 250 17.81 14.43 11.50
N GLU A 251 18.31 14.66 12.72
CA GLU A 251 19.54 15.45 12.93
C GLU A 251 20.76 14.76 12.30
N THR A 252 20.81 13.43 12.33
CA THR A 252 21.82 12.62 11.63
C THR A 252 21.17 11.57 10.74
N THR A 253 21.89 11.06 9.76
CA THR A 253 21.35 10.05 8.83
C THR A 253 21.20 8.65 9.44
N TYR A 254 21.52 8.48 10.72
CA TYR A 254 21.65 7.17 11.36
C TYR A 254 20.96 7.09 12.72
N GLN A 255 20.33 8.16 13.16
CA GLN A 255 19.50 8.18 14.38
C GLN A 255 18.22 7.33 14.22
N GLU A 256 17.49 7.20 15.33
CA GLU A 256 16.12 6.68 15.37
C GLU A 256 15.20 7.49 14.45
N VAL A 257 14.32 6.80 13.73
CA VAL A 257 13.36 7.45 12.83
C VAL A 257 12.01 7.63 13.52
N ARG A 258 11.22 8.61 13.06
CA ARG A 258 9.84 8.83 13.49
C ARG A 258 8.93 9.04 12.29
N GLY A 259 7.78 8.40 12.28
CA GLY A 259 6.78 8.47 11.22
C GLY A 259 6.06 7.15 11.01
N PHE A 260 4.99 7.23 10.21
CA PHE A 260 4.11 6.11 9.95
C PHE A 260 4.72 5.13 8.96
N VAL A 261 4.30 3.88 9.10
CA VAL A 261 4.64 2.77 8.19
C VAL A 261 3.34 2.18 7.67
N ASP A 262 3.32 2.04 6.36
CA ASP A 262 2.35 1.28 5.60
C ASP A 262 3.12 0.11 4.99
N ALA A 263 2.78 -1.11 5.40
CA ALA A 263 3.53 -2.30 5.02
C ALA A 263 2.87 -3.12 3.90
N HIS A 264 1.77 -2.63 3.31
CA HIS A 264 1.02 -3.36 2.31
C HIS A 264 0.22 -2.43 1.38
N THR A 265 0.65 -2.29 0.12
CA THR A 265 -0.02 -1.48 -0.92
C THR A 265 0.28 -1.96 -2.33
N HIS A 266 -0.60 -1.62 -3.29
CA HIS A 266 -0.47 -1.97 -4.70
C HIS A 266 -0.39 -0.74 -5.62
N GLY A 267 0.64 0.07 -5.47
CA GLY A 267 0.79 1.30 -6.27
C GLY A 267 1.00 1.07 -7.78
N MET A 268 1.30 -0.16 -8.22
CA MET A 268 1.45 -0.51 -9.65
C MET A 268 0.28 -1.35 -10.19
N ALA A 269 -0.87 -1.37 -9.49
CA ALA A 269 -2.04 -2.15 -9.87
C ALA A 269 -2.60 -1.83 -11.26
N PHE A 270 -2.29 -0.68 -11.86
CA PHE A 270 -2.63 -0.39 -13.26
C PHE A 270 -2.00 -1.36 -14.29
N GLU A 271 -1.08 -2.24 -13.86
CA GLU A 271 -0.53 -3.35 -14.65
C GLU A 271 -1.13 -4.72 -14.27
N PHE A 272 -1.85 -4.83 -13.15
CA PHE A 272 -2.47 -6.05 -12.59
C PHE A 272 -3.52 -6.66 -13.53
N LEU A 273 -3.69 -7.98 -13.49
CA LEU A 273 -4.65 -8.75 -14.30
C LEU A 273 -4.59 -8.39 -15.78
N GLY A 274 -3.38 -8.32 -16.32
CA GLY A 274 -3.14 -7.99 -17.72
C GLY A 274 -3.22 -6.49 -18.04
N GLY A 275 -3.36 -5.63 -17.03
CA GLY A 275 -3.19 -4.17 -17.09
C GLY A 275 -4.35 -3.39 -17.69
N SER A 276 -5.53 -4.01 -17.77
CA SER A 276 -6.74 -3.37 -18.29
C SER A 276 -7.89 -3.36 -17.29
N ILE A 277 -7.71 -3.97 -16.11
CA ILE A 277 -8.75 -4.03 -15.09
C ILE A 277 -8.76 -2.80 -14.19
N HIS A 278 -7.57 -2.26 -13.89
CA HIS A 278 -7.39 -1.17 -12.94
C HIS A 278 -7.18 0.13 -13.70
N CYS A 279 -8.07 1.08 -13.44
CA CYS A 279 -8.29 2.29 -14.20
C CYS A 279 -7.56 3.47 -13.58
N GLY A 280 -6.89 4.25 -14.43
CA GLY A 280 -6.00 5.33 -14.00
C GLY A 280 -4.59 4.83 -13.70
N ARG A 281 -3.73 5.75 -13.22
CA ARG A 281 -2.32 5.49 -12.96
C ARG A 281 -1.78 6.36 -11.83
N PRO A 282 -0.80 5.87 -11.06
CA PRO A 282 -0.13 6.66 -10.00
C PRO A 282 0.63 7.90 -10.54
N TRP A 283 0.98 7.93 -11.83
CA TRP A 283 1.50 9.12 -12.50
C TRP A 283 1.21 9.12 -14.01
N HIS A 284 1.31 10.30 -14.61
CA HIS A 284 1.38 10.46 -16.06
C HIS A 284 2.28 11.65 -16.43
N ALA A 285 2.94 11.58 -17.59
CA ALA A 285 3.83 12.65 -18.09
C ALA A 285 3.11 14.02 -18.13
N TYR A 286 1.80 14.00 -18.37
CA TYR A 286 0.95 15.19 -18.49
C TYR A 286 0.07 15.46 -17.25
N GLY A 287 0.42 14.89 -16.10
CA GLY A 287 -0.24 15.19 -14.83
C GLY A 287 -1.65 14.60 -14.67
N ALA A 288 -2.37 15.08 -13.66
CA ALA A 288 -3.64 14.52 -13.19
C ALA A 288 -4.72 14.33 -14.28
N PRO A 289 -4.93 15.26 -15.24
CA PRO A 289 -5.95 15.09 -16.27
C PRO A 289 -5.77 13.86 -17.18
N TYR A 290 -4.60 13.22 -17.14
CA TYR A 290 -4.26 12.06 -17.95
C TYR A 290 -3.93 10.82 -17.11
N ALA A 291 -3.66 11.02 -15.82
CA ALA A 291 -3.38 9.92 -14.90
C ALA A 291 -4.67 9.42 -14.25
N LEU A 292 -5.60 10.32 -13.94
CA LEU A 292 -6.83 10.05 -13.19
C LEU A 292 -8.02 10.04 -14.15
N VAL A 293 -7.97 9.08 -15.06
CA VAL A 293 -8.99 8.81 -16.06
C VAL A 293 -9.44 7.36 -15.94
N ASP A 294 -10.69 7.11 -16.27
CA ASP A 294 -11.27 5.77 -16.21
C ASP A 294 -10.79 4.91 -17.40
N CYS A 295 -11.09 3.62 -17.35
CA CYS A 295 -10.82 2.71 -18.44
C CYS A 295 -11.61 3.09 -19.70
N PRO A 296 -11.03 2.92 -20.91
CA PRO A 296 -11.68 3.31 -22.16
C PRO A 296 -13.06 2.65 -22.38
N ASP A 297 -13.21 1.39 -22.01
CA ASP A 297 -14.46 0.64 -22.15
C ASP A 297 -15.57 1.20 -21.25
N HIS A 298 -15.27 1.60 -20.01
CA HIS A 298 -16.23 2.28 -19.13
C HIS A 298 -16.66 3.63 -19.70
N THR A 299 -15.71 4.39 -20.27
CA THR A 299 -16.03 5.69 -20.88
C THR A 299 -16.97 5.53 -22.07
N LEU A 300 -16.82 4.46 -22.86
CA LEU A 300 -17.64 4.18 -24.04
C LEU A 300 -19.06 3.74 -23.68
N THR A 301 -19.24 3.11 -22.52
CA THR A 301 -20.53 2.63 -22.03
C THR A 301 -21.19 3.56 -21.01
N GLN A 302 -20.58 4.71 -20.72
CA GLN A 302 -20.99 5.63 -19.65
C GLN A 302 -21.07 4.93 -18.28
N GLY A 303 -20.07 4.08 -18.00
CA GLY A 303 -19.95 3.32 -16.76
C GLY A 303 -20.87 2.10 -16.64
N LYS A 304 -21.60 1.74 -17.70
CA LYS A 304 -22.45 0.53 -17.73
C LYS A 304 -21.67 -0.69 -18.22
N GLY A 305 -21.93 -1.88 -17.67
CA GLY A 305 -21.33 -3.12 -18.15
C GLY A 305 -19.87 -3.36 -17.72
N ALA A 306 -19.37 -2.57 -16.76
CA ALA A 306 -18.18 -2.86 -15.98
C ALA A 306 -18.48 -4.01 -15.00
N LEU A 307 -18.74 -5.21 -15.53
CA LEU A 307 -19.34 -6.32 -14.76
C LEU A 307 -18.56 -6.64 -13.48
N LEU A 308 -17.23 -6.60 -13.53
CA LEU A 308 -16.42 -6.84 -12.35
C LEU A 308 -16.56 -5.71 -11.32
N GLU A 309 -16.52 -4.45 -11.74
CA GLU A 309 -16.74 -3.31 -10.84
C GLU A 309 -18.13 -3.36 -10.23
N SER A 310 -19.17 -3.71 -10.99
CA SER A 310 -20.52 -3.82 -10.47
C SER A 310 -20.68 -4.93 -9.42
N VAL A 311 -19.95 -6.03 -9.57
CA VAL A 311 -19.91 -7.10 -8.57
C VAL A 311 -19.13 -6.67 -7.33
N LEU A 312 -18.01 -5.95 -7.51
CA LEU A 312 -17.12 -5.54 -6.43
C LEU A 312 -17.65 -4.36 -5.60
N SER A 313 -18.29 -3.38 -6.25
CA SER A 313 -18.84 -2.18 -5.61
C SER A 313 -20.31 -2.33 -5.19
N GLY A 314 -21.02 -3.31 -5.75
CA GLY A 314 -22.47 -3.47 -5.59
C GLY A 314 -23.31 -2.53 -6.47
N GLU A 315 -22.69 -1.65 -7.27
CA GLU A 315 -23.41 -0.66 -8.09
C GLU A 315 -23.48 -1.06 -9.57
N ALA A 316 -24.66 -0.97 -10.18
CA ALA A 316 -24.87 -1.36 -11.58
C ALA A 316 -24.16 -0.45 -12.61
N SER A 317 -23.72 0.73 -12.19
CA SER A 317 -22.96 1.68 -13.01
C SER A 317 -22.31 2.77 -12.16
N HIS A 318 -21.25 3.39 -12.67
CA HIS A 318 -20.62 4.57 -12.08
C HIS A 318 -20.43 5.72 -13.09
N ASP A 319 -20.18 6.93 -12.62
CA ASP A 319 -19.75 8.05 -13.45
C ASP A 319 -18.27 7.85 -13.84
N PRO A 320 -17.95 7.69 -15.13
CA PRO A 320 -16.58 7.41 -15.58
C PRO A 320 -15.67 8.66 -15.50
N THR A 321 -16.19 9.81 -15.09
CA THR A 321 -15.43 11.06 -15.01
C THR A 321 -14.63 11.15 -13.70
N GLY A 322 -13.37 10.72 -13.77
CA GLY A 322 -12.35 11.02 -12.75
C GLY A 322 -12.01 12.51 -12.72
N TRP A 323 -10.83 12.90 -13.22
CA TRP A 323 -10.47 14.32 -13.26
C TRP A 323 -11.38 15.13 -14.21
N PRO A 324 -11.86 16.34 -13.84
CA PRO A 324 -11.55 17.07 -12.60
C PRO A 324 -12.64 16.95 -11.52
N THR A 325 -13.73 16.24 -11.77
CA THR A 325 -14.96 16.27 -10.94
C THR A 325 -15.01 15.19 -9.88
N PHE A 326 -14.51 13.98 -10.17
CA PHE A 326 -14.43 12.86 -9.24
C PHE A 326 -15.78 12.59 -8.58
N LYS A 327 -16.83 12.38 -9.38
CA LYS A 327 -18.19 12.27 -8.83
C LYS A 327 -18.31 11.02 -7.96
N ASP A 328 -17.93 9.88 -8.53
CA ASP A 328 -18.14 8.56 -7.92
C ASP A 328 -16.81 7.89 -7.51
N TRP A 329 -15.69 8.20 -8.18
CA TRP A 329 -14.38 7.65 -7.83
C TRP A 329 -13.28 8.73 -7.80
N PRO A 330 -12.18 8.51 -7.06
CA PRO A 330 -11.94 7.37 -6.17
C PRO A 330 -12.80 7.47 -4.89
N ALA A 331 -13.15 6.33 -4.31
CA ALA A 331 -14.00 6.17 -3.12
C ALA A 331 -13.57 4.89 -2.37
N PRO A 332 -13.91 4.72 -1.08
CA PRO A 332 -13.48 3.56 -0.29
C PRO A 332 -13.81 2.20 -0.93
N GLU A 333 -14.94 2.10 -1.62
CA GLU A 333 -15.49 0.94 -2.31
C GLU A 333 -15.13 0.86 -3.81
N SER A 334 -14.40 1.85 -4.34
CA SER A 334 -14.00 1.89 -5.75
C SER A 334 -12.70 1.11 -5.93
N LEU A 335 -12.83 -0.19 -6.16
CA LEU A 335 -11.71 -1.16 -6.07
C LEU A 335 -10.91 -1.26 -7.37
N THR A 336 -11.50 -0.90 -8.50
CA THR A 336 -10.82 -0.94 -9.80
C THR A 336 -10.24 0.40 -10.24
N HIS A 337 -10.28 1.46 -9.41
CA HIS A 337 -9.75 2.77 -9.77
C HIS A 337 -8.50 3.15 -8.97
N GLU A 338 -7.69 4.02 -9.56
CA GLU A 338 -6.43 4.47 -8.97
C GLU A 338 -6.63 5.32 -7.71
N GLY A 339 -6.15 4.81 -6.57
CA GLY A 339 -6.11 5.50 -5.28
C GLY A 339 -4.75 6.06 -4.85
N THR A 340 -3.65 5.82 -5.59
CA THR A 340 -2.26 6.10 -5.15
C THR A 340 -1.50 7.15 -5.98
N TYR A 341 -2.22 8.11 -6.58
CA TYR A 341 -1.59 9.19 -7.33
C TYR A 341 -0.42 9.88 -6.61
N TYR A 342 0.66 10.22 -7.33
CA TYR A 342 1.91 10.68 -6.70
C TYR A 342 1.75 11.92 -5.79
N ARG A 343 0.77 12.80 -6.06
CA ARG A 343 0.46 13.97 -5.21
C ARG A 343 -0.24 13.57 -3.91
N TRP A 344 -1.05 12.53 -3.94
CA TRP A 344 -1.66 11.94 -2.77
C TRP A 344 -0.62 11.24 -1.90
N LEU A 345 0.31 10.49 -2.50
CA LEU A 345 1.50 9.98 -1.81
C LEU A 345 2.38 11.09 -1.23
N GLU A 346 2.57 12.20 -1.96
CA GLU A 346 3.29 13.36 -1.43
C GLU A 346 2.58 13.96 -0.21
N ARG A 347 1.24 14.02 -0.21
CA ARG A 347 0.45 14.47 0.93
C ARG A 347 0.65 13.54 2.14
N ALA A 348 0.54 12.23 1.95
CA ALA A 348 0.79 11.24 3.00
C ALA A 348 2.22 11.36 3.59
N TRP A 349 3.24 11.46 2.73
CA TRP A 349 4.62 11.71 3.16
C TRP A 349 4.76 13.02 3.93
N ARG A 350 4.18 14.13 3.46
CA ARG A 350 4.24 15.40 4.21
C ARG A 350 3.47 15.33 5.52
N GLY A 351 2.43 14.50 5.62
CA GLY A 351 1.62 14.26 6.83
C GLY A 351 2.26 13.33 7.86
N GLY A 352 3.20 12.46 7.47
CA GLY A 352 3.92 11.60 8.41
C GLY A 352 4.42 10.27 7.87
N GLN A 353 4.00 9.85 6.67
CA GLN A 353 4.42 8.58 6.06
C GLN A 353 5.93 8.53 5.83
N ARG A 354 6.64 7.51 6.35
CA ARG A 354 8.09 7.38 6.20
C ARG A 354 8.53 6.06 5.61
N LEU A 355 7.76 4.99 5.77
CA LEU A 355 8.04 3.70 5.16
C LEU A 355 6.79 3.24 4.41
N PHE A 356 6.96 2.82 3.17
CA PHE A 356 5.90 2.40 2.26
C PHE A 356 6.34 1.11 1.59
N VAL A 357 5.61 0.01 1.79
CA VAL A 357 5.87 -1.24 1.07
C VAL A 357 4.91 -1.32 -0.10
N ASN A 358 5.45 -1.50 -1.30
CA ASN A 358 4.67 -1.72 -2.53
C ASN A 358 4.84 -3.17 -2.96
N LEU A 359 3.76 -3.94 -2.89
CA LEU A 359 3.71 -5.33 -3.31
C LEU A 359 3.38 -5.40 -4.81
N LEU A 360 4.20 -6.16 -5.53
CA LEU A 360 4.01 -6.45 -6.94
C LEU A 360 2.99 -7.58 -7.04
N VAL A 361 1.84 -7.30 -7.67
CA VAL A 361 0.65 -8.14 -7.57
C VAL A 361 0.22 -8.76 -8.90
N GLU A 362 -0.05 -10.05 -8.91
CA GLU A 362 -0.62 -10.74 -10.08
C GLU A 362 -1.42 -11.97 -9.69
N ASN A 363 -2.44 -12.27 -10.49
CA ASN A 363 -3.15 -13.53 -10.48
C ASN A 363 -3.28 -14.04 -11.92
N ASN A 364 -2.38 -14.94 -12.29
CA ASN A 364 -2.29 -15.48 -13.64
C ASN A 364 -3.62 -16.02 -14.20
N LYS A 365 -4.37 -16.80 -13.42
CA LYS A 365 -5.59 -17.45 -13.92
C LYS A 365 -6.73 -16.46 -14.11
N LEU A 366 -6.95 -15.56 -13.16
CA LEU A 366 -7.95 -14.51 -13.31
C LEU A 366 -7.60 -13.61 -14.51
N CYS A 367 -6.31 -13.31 -14.73
CA CYS A 367 -5.86 -12.60 -15.93
C CYS A 367 -6.17 -13.37 -17.23
N GLN A 368 -5.97 -14.69 -17.23
CA GLN A 368 -6.27 -15.53 -18.40
C GLN A 368 -7.78 -15.51 -18.72
N LEU A 369 -8.62 -15.61 -17.69
CA LEU A 369 -10.09 -15.57 -17.78
C LEU A 369 -10.62 -14.20 -18.20
N TYR A 370 -9.97 -13.11 -17.78
CA TYR A 370 -10.39 -11.76 -18.11
C TYR A 370 -10.18 -11.46 -19.62
N PRO A 371 -11.21 -11.08 -20.39
CA PRO A 371 -11.13 -11.02 -21.85
C PRO A 371 -10.33 -9.83 -22.38
N ILE A 372 -10.19 -8.76 -21.61
CA ILE A 372 -9.53 -7.51 -22.04
C ILE A 372 -8.17 -7.43 -21.34
N LYS A 373 -7.07 -7.52 -22.08
CA LYS A 373 -5.73 -7.45 -21.50
C LYS A 373 -4.73 -6.86 -22.50
N ARG A 374 -3.69 -6.22 -21.98
CA ARG A 374 -2.58 -5.66 -22.75
C ARG A 374 -1.22 -6.23 -22.36
N ASN A 375 -1.10 -6.87 -21.20
CA ASN A 375 0.13 -7.45 -20.69
C ASN A 375 0.08 -8.99 -20.66
N SER A 376 1.23 -9.61 -20.38
CA SER A 376 1.36 -11.03 -20.05
C SER A 376 0.53 -11.37 -18.80
N CYS A 377 -0.02 -12.58 -18.77
CA CYS A 377 -0.64 -13.14 -17.57
C CYS A 377 0.31 -14.05 -16.77
N ASP A 378 1.60 -14.10 -17.12
CA ASP A 378 2.61 -14.76 -16.30
C ASP A 378 2.95 -13.87 -15.10
N ASP A 379 2.91 -14.44 -13.89
CA ASP A 379 3.12 -13.69 -12.64
C ASP A 379 4.52 -13.04 -12.61
N MET A 380 5.55 -13.73 -13.12
CA MET A 380 6.92 -13.23 -13.09
C MET A 380 7.16 -12.11 -14.12
N ASP A 381 6.54 -12.18 -15.29
CA ASP A 381 6.52 -11.08 -16.26
C ASP A 381 5.83 -9.82 -15.68
N SER A 382 4.69 -10.00 -15.01
CA SER A 382 3.95 -8.90 -14.36
C SER A 382 4.77 -8.27 -13.23
N ILE A 383 5.39 -9.09 -12.37
CA ILE A 383 6.31 -8.64 -11.31
C ILE A 383 7.46 -7.81 -11.89
N ARG A 384 8.11 -8.28 -12.97
CA ARG A 384 9.22 -7.54 -13.62
C ARG A 384 8.75 -6.22 -14.20
N LEU A 385 7.57 -6.18 -14.83
CA LEU A 385 6.97 -4.98 -15.39
C LEU A 385 6.69 -3.93 -14.31
N GLN A 386 5.97 -4.32 -13.26
CA GLN A 386 5.63 -3.45 -12.13
C GLN A 386 6.89 -2.94 -11.41
N ALA A 387 7.92 -3.78 -11.24
CA ALA A 387 9.19 -3.35 -10.66
C ALA A 387 9.90 -2.28 -11.50
N ALA A 388 9.85 -2.41 -12.83
CA ALA A 388 10.37 -1.39 -13.75
C ALA A 388 9.54 -0.09 -13.68
N ASP A 389 8.23 -0.21 -13.49
CA ASP A 389 7.34 0.94 -13.33
C ASP A 389 7.55 1.69 -12.02
N MET A 390 7.86 1.02 -10.91
CA MET A 390 8.29 1.69 -9.68
C MET A 390 9.53 2.57 -9.90
N LEU A 391 10.49 2.12 -10.72
CA LEU A 391 11.66 2.93 -11.07
C LEU A 391 11.28 4.15 -11.92
N LYS A 392 10.35 3.99 -12.87
CA LYS A 392 9.81 5.10 -13.66
C LYS A 392 9.06 6.11 -12.77
N MET A 393 8.31 5.63 -11.77
CA MET A 393 7.67 6.49 -10.78
C MET A 393 8.69 7.32 -10.01
N GLN A 394 9.75 6.68 -9.53
CA GLN A 394 10.83 7.35 -8.81
C GLN A 394 11.46 8.47 -9.65
N ASP A 395 11.72 8.20 -10.93
CA ASP A 395 12.27 9.17 -11.88
C ASP A 395 11.28 10.29 -12.22
N TYR A 396 9.99 9.96 -12.33
CA TYR A 396 8.93 10.94 -12.53
C TYR A 396 8.84 11.91 -11.35
N ILE A 397 8.83 11.39 -10.13
CA ILE A 397 8.84 12.19 -8.90
C ILE A 397 10.15 13.00 -8.82
N ASP A 398 11.30 12.41 -9.12
CA ASP A 398 12.57 13.16 -9.21
C ASP A 398 12.50 14.33 -10.19
N ALA A 399 11.84 14.14 -11.33
CA ALA A 399 11.63 15.21 -12.31
C ALA A 399 10.81 16.37 -11.75
N GLN A 400 9.75 16.09 -10.97
CA GLN A 400 8.96 17.14 -10.33
C GLN A 400 9.74 17.88 -9.23
N PHE A 401 10.71 17.19 -8.60
CA PHE A 401 11.49 17.70 -7.45
C PHE A 401 12.88 18.25 -7.84
N GLY A 402 13.10 18.53 -9.12
CA GLY A 402 14.30 19.24 -9.59
C GLY A 402 15.51 18.35 -9.88
N GLY A 403 15.30 17.06 -10.09
CA GLY A 403 16.27 16.15 -10.73
C GLY A 403 16.51 14.83 -10.00
N PRO A 404 17.43 14.00 -10.53
CA PRO A 404 17.70 12.67 -10.00
C PRO A 404 18.05 12.69 -8.51
N GLY A 405 17.41 11.81 -7.74
CA GLY A 405 17.60 11.69 -6.30
C GLY A 405 17.11 12.88 -5.49
N LYS A 406 16.26 13.77 -6.02
CA LYS A 406 15.72 14.94 -5.29
C LYS A 406 14.32 14.72 -4.73
N GLY A 407 13.54 13.84 -5.34
CA GLY A 407 12.18 13.46 -4.93
C GLY A 407 12.13 12.71 -3.59
N PHE A 408 10.93 12.66 -3.01
CA PHE A 408 10.68 12.07 -1.70
C PHE A 408 10.62 10.53 -1.72
N TYR A 409 10.12 9.92 -2.79
CA TYR A 409 9.95 8.47 -2.95
C TYR A 409 11.27 7.79 -3.28
N ARG A 410 11.87 6.97 -2.39
CA ARG A 410 13.14 6.27 -2.65
C ARG A 410 13.00 4.76 -2.46
N ILE A 411 13.22 3.98 -3.52
CA ILE A 411 13.29 2.52 -3.43
C ILE A 411 14.57 2.14 -2.68
N VAL A 412 14.45 1.32 -1.64
CA VAL A 412 15.55 0.91 -0.75
C VAL A 412 15.70 -0.60 -0.68
N LYS A 413 16.93 -1.07 -0.51
CA LYS A 413 17.25 -2.52 -0.56
C LYS A 413 17.72 -3.10 0.77
N ASN A 414 17.80 -2.30 1.83
CA ASN A 414 18.25 -2.76 3.16
C ASN A 414 17.84 -1.74 4.24
N PRO A 415 17.76 -2.15 5.53
CA PRO A 415 17.28 -1.27 6.59
C PRO A 415 18.21 -0.08 6.86
N PHE A 416 19.52 -0.24 6.64
CA PHE A 416 20.48 0.85 6.83
C PHE A 416 20.30 1.97 5.80
N GLU A 417 19.92 1.61 4.58
CA GLU A 417 19.57 2.55 3.52
C GLU A 417 18.24 3.25 3.81
N ALA A 418 17.21 2.48 4.16
CA ALA A 418 15.91 3.00 4.57
C ALA A 418 16.04 4.03 5.69
N ARG A 419 16.80 3.72 6.74
CA ARG A 419 17.12 4.65 7.84
C ARG A 419 17.78 5.93 7.37
N ARG A 420 18.73 5.86 6.41
CA ARG A 420 19.38 7.05 5.85
C ARG A 420 18.43 7.88 5.00
N VAL A 421 17.56 7.25 4.23
CA VAL A 421 16.54 7.92 3.40
C VAL A 421 15.57 8.67 4.29
N ILE A 422 15.01 8.00 5.30
CA ILE A 422 14.03 8.59 6.23
C ILE A 422 14.66 9.77 6.99
N ASN A 423 15.86 9.59 7.52
CA ASN A 423 16.56 10.67 8.21
C ASN A 423 17.06 11.80 7.30
N ARG A 424 16.97 11.67 5.97
CA ARG A 424 17.14 12.79 5.02
C ARG A 424 15.81 13.49 4.70
N GLY A 425 14.75 13.10 5.39
CA GLY A 425 13.39 13.62 5.25
C GLY A 425 12.66 13.06 4.04
N LYS A 426 12.99 11.86 3.59
CA LYS A 426 12.36 11.19 2.44
C LYS A 426 11.55 9.97 2.87
N MET A 427 10.74 9.43 1.98
CA MET A 427 10.02 8.18 2.20
C MET A 427 10.87 7.00 1.69
N ALA A 428 11.10 6.01 2.54
CA ALA A 428 11.70 4.75 2.14
C ALA A 428 10.62 3.84 1.56
N VAL A 429 10.89 3.31 0.37
CA VAL A 429 9.99 2.44 -0.38
C VAL A 429 10.61 1.05 -0.47
N VAL A 430 9.91 0.05 0.04
CA VAL A 430 10.32 -1.35 -0.01
C VAL A 430 9.49 -2.03 -1.09
N MET A 431 10.16 -2.78 -1.96
CA MET A 431 9.48 -3.60 -2.96
C MET A 431 9.22 -4.98 -2.36
N GLY A 432 8.00 -5.49 -2.49
CA GLY A 432 7.65 -6.86 -2.12
C GLY A 432 6.86 -7.58 -3.20
N ILE A 433 6.45 -8.82 -2.95
CA ILE A 433 5.66 -9.65 -3.87
C ILE A 433 4.46 -10.20 -3.11
N GLU A 434 3.31 -10.15 -3.78
CA GLU A 434 2.08 -10.83 -3.40
C GLU A 434 1.45 -11.39 -4.68
N THR A 435 1.55 -12.68 -4.90
CA THR A 435 1.00 -13.31 -6.11
C THR A 435 0.56 -14.71 -5.79
N SER A 436 -0.42 -15.21 -6.54
CA SER A 436 -0.93 -16.56 -6.34
C SER A 436 0.11 -17.63 -6.69
N ILE A 437 0.84 -17.48 -7.80
CA ILE A 437 1.74 -18.51 -8.34
C ILE A 437 3.16 -17.95 -8.49
N PRO A 438 3.87 -17.62 -7.38
CA PRO A 438 5.22 -17.11 -7.47
C PRO A 438 6.13 -18.14 -8.15
N PHE A 439 7.01 -17.67 -9.03
CA PHE A 439 8.01 -18.48 -9.74
C PHE A 439 7.42 -19.51 -10.72
N GLY A 440 6.13 -19.40 -11.07
CA GLY A 440 5.43 -20.46 -11.80
C GLY A 440 5.22 -21.72 -10.96
N CYS A 441 5.36 -21.63 -9.63
CA CYS A 441 5.39 -22.77 -8.71
C CYS A 441 3.98 -23.23 -8.33
N THR A 442 3.17 -23.54 -9.34
CA THR A 442 1.87 -24.20 -9.22
C THR A 442 2.05 -25.71 -9.06
N TYR A 443 0.96 -26.45 -8.86
CA TYR A 443 0.93 -27.91 -8.95
C TYR A 443 -0.26 -28.36 -9.78
N THR A 444 -0.18 -29.55 -10.38
CA THR A 444 -1.35 -30.20 -10.98
C THR A 444 -1.71 -31.45 -10.19
N LYS A 445 -2.96 -31.56 -9.78
CA LYS A 445 -3.48 -32.75 -9.10
C LYS A 445 -3.87 -33.81 -10.14
N LEU A 446 -3.08 -34.88 -10.24
CA LEU A 446 -3.32 -35.99 -11.17
C LEU A 446 -3.35 -37.31 -10.42
N LEU A 447 -4.42 -38.10 -10.58
CA LEU A 447 -4.62 -39.40 -9.92
C LEU A 447 -4.41 -39.36 -8.40
N GLY A 448 -4.86 -38.27 -7.75
CA GLY A 448 -4.74 -38.06 -6.31
C GLY A 448 -3.33 -37.67 -5.81
N LYS A 449 -2.38 -37.39 -6.71
CA LYS A 449 -1.04 -36.91 -6.38
C LYS A 449 -0.81 -35.50 -6.89
N ASP A 450 -0.11 -34.70 -6.10
CA ASP A 450 0.31 -33.35 -6.51
C ASP A 450 1.62 -33.45 -7.30
N LEU A 451 1.61 -32.90 -8.52
CA LEU A 451 2.80 -32.77 -9.36
C LEU A 451 3.22 -31.30 -9.39
N PRO A 452 4.24 -30.89 -8.62
CA PRO A 452 4.69 -29.49 -8.60
C PRO A 452 5.35 -29.12 -9.93
N ALA A 453 5.08 -27.89 -10.41
CA ALA A 453 5.65 -27.32 -11.63
C ALA A 453 7.02 -26.64 -11.40
N CYS A 454 7.62 -26.86 -10.23
CA CYS A 454 8.84 -26.19 -9.78
C CYS A 454 9.70 -27.14 -8.95
N THR A 455 11.00 -26.85 -8.94
CA THR A 455 12.02 -27.52 -8.13
C THR A 455 12.65 -26.56 -7.12
N LYS A 456 13.32 -27.11 -6.10
CA LYS A 456 14.10 -26.32 -5.12
C LYS A 456 15.15 -25.42 -5.80
N ALA A 457 15.77 -25.89 -6.87
CA ALA A 457 16.78 -25.14 -7.62
C ALA A 457 16.17 -23.94 -8.37
N GLU A 458 14.99 -24.11 -8.98
CA GLU A 458 14.27 -23.02 -9.64
C GLU A 458 13.76 -21.99 -8.63
N ILE A 459 13.26 -22.43 -7.47
CA ILE A 459 12.91 -21.52 -6.36
C ILE A 459 14.12 -20.68 -5.95
N ASP A 460 15.29 -21.30 -5.76
CA ASP A 460 16.50 -20.58 -5.40
C ASP A 460 16.94 -19.57 -6.47
N ALA A 461 16.89 -19.96 -7.75
CA ALA A 461 17.24 -19.09 -8.87
C ALA A 461 16.30 -17.88 -8.96
N ASN A 462 14.99 -18.08 -8.79
CA ASN A 462 14.01 -17.00 -8.81
C ASN A 462 14.15 -16.08 -7.58
N LEU A 463 14.40 -16.63 -6.38
CA LEU A 463 14.68 -15.81 -5.20
C LEU A 463 15.94 -14.95 -5.40
N ASP A 464 16.98 -15.47 -6.06
CA ASP A 464 18.17 -14.69 -6.43
C ASP A 464 17.87 -13.61 -7.46
N GLU A 465 16.97 -13.87 -8.42
CA GLU A 465 16.48 -12.88 -9.36
C GLU A 465 15.72 -11.75 -8.64
N MET A 466 14.71 -12.08 -7.84
CA MET A 466 13.85 -11.12 -7.14
C MET A 466 14.66 -10.28 -6.14
N HIS A 467 15.58 -10.89 -5.40
CA HIS A 467 16.47 -10.15 -4.51
C HIS A 467 17.38 -9.16 -5.27
N ARG A 468 17.84 -9.52 -6.48
CA ARG A 468 18.64 -8.64 -7.35
C ARG A 468 17.82 -7.47 -7.90
N LEU A 469 16.60 -7.76 -8.36
CA LEU A 469 15.61 -6.79 -8.82
C LEU A 469 15.38 -5.72 -7.76
N GLY A 470 15.15 -6.14 -6.51
CA GLY A 470 15.03 -5.24 -5.37
C GLY A 470 14.02 -5.68 -4.31
N VAL A 471 13.38 -6.83 -4.50
CA VAL A 471 12.33 -7.38 -3.62
C VAL A 471 12.92 -7.73 -2.26
N ARG A 472 12.25 -7.33 -1.17
CA ARG A 472 12.71 -7.51 0.21
C ARG A 472 11.64 -8.02 1.18
N GLN A 473 10.39 -8.13 0.73
CA GLN A 473 9.27 -8.75 1.43
C GLN A 473 8.55 -9.67 0.44
N MET A 474 8.00 -10.80 0.88
CA MET A 474 7.30 -11.71 -0.01
C MET A 474 6.29 -12.57 0.75
N GLU A 475 5.08 -12.63 0.22
CA GLU A 475 4.05 -13.61 0.55
C GLU A 475 4.24 -14.88 -0.31
N LEU A 476 3.81 -16.03 0.22
CA LEU A 476 3.97 -17.33 -0.45
C LEU A 476 2.76 -17.72 -1.31
N VAL A 477 1.60 -17.15 -1.01
CA VAL A 477 0.31 -17.35 -1.70
C VAL A 477 -0.43 -16.02 -1.68
N ASN A 478 -1.48 -15.90 -2.50
CA ASN A 478 -2.46 -14.82 -2.36
C ASN A 478 -3.87 -15.39 -2.46
N LYS A 479 -4.32 -15.75 -3.67
CA LYS A 479 -5.70 -16.23 -3.90
C LYS A 479 -5.80 -17.72 -4.22
N PHE A 480 -4.71 -18.40 -4.59
CA PHE A 480 -4.74 -19.81 -4.97
C PHE A 480 -3.85 -20.67 -4.08
N ASP A 481 -4.22 -21.93 -3.94
CA ASP A 481 -3.28 -22.97 -3.55
C ASP A 481 -2.17 -23.04 -4.60
N ASN A 482 -0.94 -23.31 -4.16
CA ASN A 482 0.18 -23.52 -5.06
C ASN A 482 1.10 -24.63 -4.54
N ALA A 483 2.21 -24.92 -5.21
CA ALA A 483 3.11 -26.00 -4.78
C ALA A 483 3.85 -25.70 -3.47
N LEU A 484 3.80 -24.46 -2.96
CA LEU A 484 4.45 -24.02 -1.73
C LEU A 484 3.54 -24.17 -0.51
N ALA A 485 2.26 -23.81 -0.63
CA ALA A 485 1.33 -23.81 0.49
C ALA A 485 -0.15 -23.83 0.04
N GLY A 486 -1.04 -23.97 1.03
CA GLY A 486 -2.47 -23.70 0.88
C GLY A 486 -2.83 -22.27 1.25
N VAL A 487 -3.91 -21.77 0.65
CA VAL A 487 -4.46 -20.44 0.86
C VAL A 487 -5.65 -20.46 1.82
N ALA A 488 -5.88 -19.36 2.54
CA ALA A 488 -7.06 -19.17 3.38
C ALA A 488 -8.38 -19.04 2.58
N GLY A 489 -8.29 -18.82 1.26
CA GLY A 489 -9.44 -18.66 0.37
C GLY A 489 -10.18 -17.33 0.55
N ASP A 490 -11.15 -17.04 -0.31
CA ASP A 490 -11.94 -15.80 -0.28
C ASP A 490 -13.37 -16.09 0.17
N ALA A 491 -13.92 -15.30 1.09
CA ALA A 491 -15.28 -15.53 1.59
C ALA A 491 -16.39 -15.10 0.62
N GLY A 492 -17.64 -15.41 1.01
CA GLY A 492 -18.85 -14.86 0.39
C GLY A 492 -19.01 -15.23 -1.08
N VAL A 493 -19.63 -14.34 -1.85
CA VAL A 493 -19.98 -14.58 -3.27
C VAL A 493 -18.75 -14.60 -4.21
N ILE A 494 -17.62 -14.04 -3.77
CA ILE A 494 -16.36 -14.04 -4.52
C ILE A 494 -15.68 -15.41 -4.44
N GLY A 495 -15.79 -16.10 -3.30
CA GLY A 495 -15.19 -17.40 -3.03
C GLY A 495 -15.39 -18.44 -4.14
N PRO A 496 -16.63 -18.74 -4.58
CA PRO A 496 -16.88 -19.69 -5.66
C PRO A 496 -16.17 -19.36 -6.99
N VAL A 497 -16.06 -18.06 -7.34
CA VAL A 497 -15.40 -17.62 -8.58
C VAL A 497 -13.89 -17.85 -8.48
N VAL A 498 -13.27 -17.44 -7.39
CA VAL A 498 -11.83 -17.61 -7.16
C VAL A 498 -11.47 -19.09 -7.02
N ASN A 499 -12.29 -19.88 -6.33
CA ASN A 499 -12.10 -21.31 -6.18
C ASN A 499 -12.22 -22.07 -7.52
N THR A 500 -13.09 -21.61 -8.42
CA THR A 500 -13.16 -22.13 -9.79
C THR A 500 -11.87 -21.82 -10.56
N ALA A 501 -11.33 -20.60 -10.41
CA ALA A 501 -10.03 -20.27 -11.00
C ALA A 501 -8.89 -21.11 -10.36
N ASN A 502 -8.94 -21.37 -9.06
CA ASN A 502 -8.02 -22.30 -8.39
C ASN A 502 -8.09 -23.71 -9.00
N PHE A 503 -9.29 -24.21 -9.30
CA PHE A 503 -9.45 -25.50 -9.98
C PHE A 503 -8.83 -25.48 -11.38
N LEU A 504 -9.04 -24.42 -12.15
CA LEU A 504 -8.45 -24.27 -13.49
C LEU A 504 -6.92 -24.12 -13.47
N GLU A 505 -6.35 -23.68 -12.36
CA GLU A 505 -4.91 -23.56 -12.16
C GLU A 505 -4.28 -24.86 -11.64
N THR A 506 -4.92 -25.50 -10.66
CA THR A 506 -4.31 -26.61 -9.89
C THR A 506 -4.87 -27.99 -10.23
N GLY A 507 -6.01 -28.06 -10.92
CA GLY A 507 -6.79 -29.28 -11.11
C GLY A 507 -7.58 -29.71 -9.86
N SER A 508 -7.68 -28.85 -8.84
CA SER A 508 -8.49 -29.09 -7.65
C SER A 508 -9.10 -27.82 -7.07
N PHE A 509 -10.27 -27.94 -6.46
CA PHE A 509 -10.81 -26.89 -5.62
C PHE A 509 -10.09 -26.86 -4.26
N TRP A 510 -10.25 -25.77 -3.51
CA TRP A 510 -9.79 -25.70 -2.12
C TRP A 510 -10.35 -26.87 -1.31
N ALA A 511 -9.53 -27.45 -0.45
CA ALA A 511 -9.93 -28.59 0.37
C ALA A 511 -10.36 -28.11 1.76
N MET A 512 -11.43 -27.31 1.83
CA MET A 512 -11.93 -26.78 3.10
C MET A 512 -12.62 -27.88 3.92
N GLU A 513 -12.19 -28.04 5.17
CA GLU A 513 -12.80 -28.92 6.19
C GLU A 513 -13.13 -28.12 7.45
N HIS A 514 -14.05 -28.58 8.29
CA HIS A 514 -14.27 -27.93 9.59
C HIS A 514 -13.00 -28.07 10.45
N CYS A 515 -12.56 -27.00 11.12
CA CYS A 515 -11.40 -27.02 11.99
C CYS A 515 -11.68 -26.79 13.46
N GLU A 516 -10.74 -27.31 14.27
CA GLU A 516 -10.76 -27.24 15.71
C GLU A 516 -9.53 -26.45 16.22
N PRO A 517 -9.69 -25.58 17.25
CA PRO A 517 -10.95 -25.27 17.91
C PRO A 517 -11.90 -24.51 16.97
N ALA A 518 -13.20 -24.82 17.02
CA ALA A 518 -14.24 -24.08 16.32
C ALA A 518 -14.53 -22.73 17.02
N ASP A 519 -13.47 -21.95 17.28
CA ASP A 519 -13.55 -20.64 17.92
C ASP A 519 -14.00 -19.53 16.95
N GLY A 520 -14.20 -19.88 15.68
CA GLY A 520 -14.62 -18.95 14.62
C GLY A 520 -13.50 -18.05 14.12
N GLU A 521 -12.29 -18.14 14.67
CA GLU A 521 -11.25 -17.13 14.48
C GLU A 521 -9.86 -17.69 14.13
N SER A 522 -9.57 -18.92 14.51
CA SER A 522 -8.48 -19.73 13.95
C SER A 522 -8.99 -20.58 12.78
N ALA A 523 -9.74 -19.93 11.89
CA ALA A 523 -10.29 -20.53 10.68
C ALA A 523 -9.87 -19.75 9.42
N ASP A 524 -9.85 -20.47 8.30
CA ASP A 524 -9.82 -19.91 6.96
C ASP A 524 -11.20 -19.36 6.56
N ASN A 525 -11.24 -18.60 5.48
CA ASN A 525 -12.42 -17.83 5.13
C ASN A 525 -13.60 -18.75 4.78
N PRO A 526 -14.77 -18.54 5.43
CA PRO A 526 -15.94 -19.37 5.20
C PRO A 526 -16.39 -19.23 3.74
N GLN A 527 -16.71 -20.37 3.16
CA GLN A 527 -17.29 -20.47 1.83
C GLN A 527 -18.78 -20.69 2.00
N PRO A 528 -19.63 -20.16 1.12
CA PRO A 528 -21.07 -20.32 1.26
C PRO A 528 -21.45 -21.81 1.36
N SER A 529 -22.02 -22.18 2.50
CA SER A 529 -22.72 -23.46 2.72
C SER A 529 -24.17 -23.28 2.23
N LEU A 530 -24.64 -24.09 1.28
CA LEU A 530 -26.06 -24.07 0.93
C LEU A 530 -26.86 -24.66 2.10
N LEU A 531 -27.64 -23.82 2.80
CA LEU A 531 -29.07 -23.97 3.19
C LEU A 531 -29.44 -23.06 4.39
N PRO A 532 -30.60 -22.36 4.39
CA PRO A 532 -31.39 -21.79 3.28
C PRO A 532 -31.69 -20.27 3.42
N ASP A 533 -31.73 -19.57 2.29
CA ASP A 533 -32.68 -18.48 1.91
C ASP A 533 -32.11 -17.69 0.72
N ILE A 534 -31.85 -18.38 -0.40
CA ILE A 534 -31.52 -17.73 -1.67
C ILE A 534 -32.69 -17.97 -2.61
N ASP A 535 -33.36 -16.90 -3.02
CA ASP A 535 -34.47 -16.94 -3.97
C ASP A 535 -34.04 -17.51 -5.33
N ALA A 536 -34.95 -18.23 -5.99
CA ALA A 536 -34.74 -18.91 -7.27
C ALA A 536 -34.28 -17.95 -8.38
N GLY A 537 -34.60 -16.65 -8.29
CA GLY A 537 -34.14 -15.62 -9.23
C GLY A 537 -32.65 -15.29 -9.14
N GLN A 538 -32.03 -15.36 -7.95
CA GLN A 538 -30.59 -15.13 -7.76
C GLN A 538 -29.75 -16.33 -8.21
N GLN A 539 -30.31 -17.54 -8.10
CA GLN A 539 -29.69 -18.75 -8.64
C GLN A 539 -29.54 -18.65 -10.17
N ASP A 540 -30.58 -18.23 -10.89
CA ASP A 540 -30.53 -18.15 -12.36
C ASP A 540 -29.60 -17.05 -12.89
N ALA A 541 -29.43 -15.93 -12.16
CA ALA A 541 -28.52 -14.86 -12.54
C ALA A 541 -27.04 -15.21 -12.28
N LEU A 542 -26.74 -15.88 -11.16
CA LEU A 542 -25.39 -16.33 -10.81
C LEU A 542 -24.95 -17.51 -11.69
N PHE A 543 -25.86 -18.44 -12.00
CA PHE A 543 -25.54 -19.63 -12.81
C PHE A 543 -25.79 -19.45 -14.31
N GLY A 544 -26.51 -18.43 -14.77
CA GLY A 544 -26.78 -18.20 -16.20
C GLY A 544 -25.55 -17.72 -16.99
N ALA A 545 -24.67 -16.93 -16.37
CA ALA A 545 -23.43 -16.45 -17.00
C ALA A 545 -22.28 -17.46 -16.84
N ILE A 546 -22.20 -18.14 -15.69
CA ILE A 546 -21.18 -19.15 -15.39
C ILE A 546 -21.52 -20.49 -16.07
N GLY A 547 -22.81 -20.80 -16.26
CA GLY A 547 -23.33 -22.02 -16.89
C GLY A 547 -22.90 -22.25 -18.35
N LYS A 548 -22.60 -21.18 -19.10
CA LYS A 548 -22.04 -21.29 -20.47
C LYS A 548 -20.56 -21.71 -20.49
N VAL A 549 -19.84 -21.56 -19.37
CA VAL A 549 -18.44 -21.99 -19.19
C VAL A 549 -18.35 -23.30 -18.38
N LEU A 550 -19.30 -23.53 -17.47
CA LEU A 550 -19.36 -24.69 -16.55
C LEU A 550 -19.77 -26.02 -17.16
N GLY A 551 -20.24 -26.08 -18.42
CA GLY A 551 -20.68 -27.34 -19.04
C GLY A 551 -19.60 -28.43 -19.17
N LEU A 552 -18.35 -28.13 -18.81
CA LEU A 552 -17.18 -29.04 -18.85
C LEU A 552 -16.46 -29.18 -17.49
N LEU A 553 -16.88 -28.47 -16.43
CA LEU A 553 -16.22 -28.50 -15.13
C LEU A 553 -16.98 -29.41 -14.14
N PRO A 554 -16.26 -30.10 -13.23
CA PRO A 554 -16.92 -30.83 -12.14
C PRO A 554 -17.73 -29.88 -11.26
N ALA A 555 -18.79 -30.39 -10.62
CA ALA A 555 -19.63 -29.60 -9.72
C ALA A 555 -18.78 -28.88 -8.66
N THR A 556 -18.97 -27.57 -8.52
CA THR A 556 -18.31 -26.76 -7.49
C THR A 556 -18.60 -27.36 -6.11
N PRO A 557 -17.57 -27.58 -5.26
CA PRO A 557 -17.76 -28.24 -3.98
C PRO A 557 -18.63 -27.38 -3.07
N LEU A 558 -19.55 -28.06 -2.38
CA LEU A 558 -20.24 -27.51 -1.23
C LEU A 558 -19.42 -27.85 0.00
N TYR A 559 -19.10 -26.83 0.79
CA TYR A 559 -18.38 -27.01 2.04
C TYR A 559 -19.38 -27.13 3.20
N GLY A 560 -18.93 -27.78 4.28
CA GLY A 560 -19.74 -28.00 5.48
C GLY A 560 -20.03 -26.70 6.24
N PRO A 561 -20.46 -26.79 7.50
CA PRO A 561 -20.65 -25.62 8.34
C PRO A 561 -19.35 -24.79 8.52
N PRO A 562 -19.47 -23.47 8.79
CA PRO A 562 -18.35 -22.54 9.02
C PRO A 562 -17.32 -22.98 10.08
N ALA A 563 -16.25 -22.20 10.22
CA ALA A 563 -14.93 -22.60 10.73
C ALA A 563 -14.21 -23.55 9.75
N HIS A 564 -14.11 -23.13 8.49
CA HIS A 564 -13.38 -23.84 7.46
C HIS A 564 -11.88 -23.72 7.68
N CYS A 565 -11.11 -24.77 7.42
CA CYS A 565 -9.67 -24.72 7.24
C CYS A 565 -9.31 -25.50 5.99
N ASN A 566 -8.47 -24.92 5.15
CA ASN A 566 -7.91 -25.59 4.00
C ASN A 566 -6.95 -26.68 4.48
N LYS A 567 -7.26 -27.92 4.13
CA LYS A 567 -6.46 -29.10 4.46
C LYS A 567 -5.03 -28.99 3.95
N ARG A 568 -4.80 -28.24 2.87
CA ARG A 568 -3.48 -27.95 2.32
C ARG A 568 -2.72 -27.02 3.28
N GLY A 569 -1.65 -27.55 3.86
CA GLY A 569 -0.72 -26.79 4.69
C GLY A 569 0.53 -26.35 3.91
N LEU A 570 1.59 -26.00 4.65
CA LEU A 570 2.90 -25.68 4.09
C LEU A 570 3.57 -26.96 3.56
N THR A 571 4.10 -26.92 2.35
CA THR A 571 4.82 -28.06 1.74
C THR A 571 6.31 -28.01 2.01
N GLU A 572 7.04 -29.08 1.67
CA GLU A 572 8.52 -29.08 1.69
C GLU A 572 9.16 -28.02 0.78
N LEU A 573 8.48 -27.66 -0.32
CA LEU A 573 8.91 -26.56 -1.19
C LEU A 573 8.63 -25.20 -0.53
N GLY A 574 7.52 -25.06 0.19
CA GLY A 574 7.23 -23.89 1.03
C GLY A 574 8.27 -23.70 2.14
N VAL A 575 8.60 -24.77 2.88
CA VAL A 575 9.68 -24.77 3.89
C VAL A 575 11.02 -24.35 3.25
N HIS A 576 11.35 -24.89 2.07
CA HIS A 576 12.56 -24.52 1.32
C HIS A 576 12.54 -23.03 0.94
N THR A 577 11.39 -22.51 0.52
CA THR A 577 11.21 -21.10 0.14
C THR A 577 11.43 -20.17 1.33
N ILE A 578 10.82 -20.44 2.49
CA ILE A 578 11.02 -19.66 3.73
C ILE A 578 12.50 -19.64 4.14
N LYS A 579 13.17 -20.81 4.10
CA LYS A 579 14.62 -20.91 4.35
C LYS A 579 15.42 -20.10 3.33
N GLY A 580 15.01 -20.12 2.06
CA GLY A 580 15.60 -19.34 0.97
C GLY A 580 15.46 -17.83 1.15
N LEU A 581 14.30 -17.35 1.62
CA LEU A 581 14.04 -15.96 1.99
C LEU A 581 14.94 -15.52 3.15
N ALA A 582 14.99 -16.31 4.23
CA ALA A 582 15.81 -16.03 5.40
C ALA A 582 17.31 -15.97 5.06
N LYS A 583 17.81 -16.90 4.24
CA LYS A 583 19.19 -16.90 3.73
C LYS A 583 19.54 -15.62 2.97
N ARG A 584 18.56 -15.04 2.27
CA ARG A 584 18.69 -13.81 1.48
C ARG A 584 18.29 -12.56 2.26
N GLN A 585 18.00 -12.68 3.55
CA GLN A 585 17.62 -11.55 4.43
C GLN A 585 16.38 -10.81 3.94
N MET A 586 15.46 -11.54 3.29
CA MET A 586 14.15 -11.08 2.85
C MET A 586 13.12 -11.35 3.95
N VAL A 587 12.17 -10.43 4.11
CA VAL A 587 11.08 -10.55 5.07
C VAL A 587 10.06 -11.53 4.50
N PHE A 588 9.68 -12.53 5.30
CA PHE A 588 8.59 -13.45 5.01
C PHE A 588 7.28 -12.87 5.53
N ASP A 589 6.23 -13.00 4.73
CA ASP A 589 4.89 -12.54 5.06
C ASP A 589 3.92 -13.73 5.02
N PRO A 590 3.32 -14.12 6.17
CA PRO A 590 2.46 -15.29 6.27
C PRO A 590 0.98 -14.96 6.02
N ASP A 591 0.66 -13.72 5.65
CA ASP A 591 -0.69 -13.35 5.23
C ASP A 591 -1.13 -14.19 4.02
N HIS A 592 -2.45 -14.33 3.85
CA HIS A 592 -3.15 -15.22 2.91
C HIS A 592 -2.94 -16.73 3.06
N LEU A 593 -1.91 -17.19 3.78
CA LEU A 593 -1.73 -18.61 4.03
C LEU A 593 -2.93 -19.20 4.77
N SER A 594 -3.28 -20.44 4.45
CA SER A 594 -4.24 -21.19 5.25
C SER A 594 -3.78 -21.25 6.71
N VAL A 595 -4.70 -21.33 7.67
CA VAL A 595 -4.37 -21.44 9.12
C VAL A 595 -3.30 -22.52 9.36
N LYS A 596 -3.44 -23.67 8.68
CA LYS A 596 -2.49 -24.77 8.77
C LYS A 596 -1.12 -24.43 8.18
N ALA A 597 -1.08 -23.80 7.02
CA ALA A 597 0.18 -23.38 6.39
C ALA A 597 0.85 -22.26 7.19
N ARG A 598 0.09 -21.31 7.69
CA ARG A 598 0.52 -20.20 8.54
C ARG A 598 1.17 -20.71 9.82
N SER A 599 0.50 -21.59 10.56
CA SER A 599 1.04 -22.18 11.78
C SER A 599 2.35 -22.94 11.54
N ALA A 600 2.40 -23.80 10.51
CA ALA A 600 3.61 -24.52 10.13
C ALA A 600 4.74 -23.58 9.65
N SER A 601 4.41 -22.47 8.99
CA SER A 601 5.40 -21.47 8.56
C SER A 601 6.05 -20.78 9.76
N MET A 602 5.27 -20.53 10.82
CA MET A 602 5.78 -19.97 12.06
C MET A 602 6.68 -20.95 12.82
N ASP A 603 6.40 -22.25 12.77
CA ASP A 603 7.31 -23.28 13.30
C ASP A 603 8.69 -23.19 12.61
N VAL A 604 8.70 -23.05 11.28
CA VAL A 604 9.94 -22.87 10.50
C VAL A 604 10.67 -21.58 10.90
N ILE A 605 9.94 -20.47 11.08
CA ILE A 605 10.52 -19.18 11.48
C ILE A 605 11.14 -19.25 12.87
N GLU A 606 10.48 -19.91 13.82
CA GLU A 606 10.94 -20.11 15.20
C GLU A 606 12.18 -21.02 15.24
N ASP A 607 12.18 -22.11 14.49
CA ASP A 607 13.33 -23.02 14.32
C ASP A 607 14.55 -22.30 13.75
N LEU A 608 14.33 -21.49 12.72
CA LEU A 608 15.38 -20.65 12.12
C LEU A 608 15.82 -19.51 13.05
N ARG A 609 15.02 -19.19 14.07
CA ARG A 609 15.15 -17.98 14.91
C ARG A 609 15.27 -16.73 14.04
N TYR A 610 14.46 -16.66 12.99
CA TYR A 610 14.53 -15.62 11.98
C TYR A 610 13.53 -14.50 12.27
N PRO A 611 13.97 -13.30 12.65
CA PRO A 611 13.07 -12.21 13.01
C PRO A 611 12.47 -11.49 11.80
N GLY A 612 12.89 -11.83 10.58
CA GLY A 612 12.38 -11.23 9.34
C GLY A 612 11.03 -11.79 8.95
N VAL A 613 10.03 -11.64 9.82
CA VAL A 613 8.63 -12.02 9.61
C VAL A 613 7.72 -10.82 9.88
N ILE A 614 6.71 -10.63 9.04
CA ILE A 614 5.71 -9.56 9.17
C ILE A 614 4.33 -10.11 8.82
N SER A 615 3.27 -9.74 9.53
CA SER A 615 1.91 -9.78 8.95
C SER A 615 1.60 -8.36 8.49
N SER A 616 1.35 -8.20 7.19
CA SER A 616 1.34 -6.90 6.53
C SER A 616 -0.04 -6.26 6.44
N HIS A 617 -1.15 -7.01 6.51
CA HIS A 617 -2.51 -6.47 6.38
C HIS A 617 -3.65 -7.36 6.93
N SER A 618 -3.46 -8.05 8.06
CA SER A 618 -4.53 -8.77 8.79
C SER A 618 -5.16 -10.01 8.12
N TRP A 619 -4.51 -10.62 7.13
CA TRP A 619 -4.90 -11.97 6.66
C TRP A 619 -4.23 -13.08 7.47
N SER A 620 -3.87 -12.77 8.72
CA SER A 620 -3.37 -13.69 9.72
C SER A 620 -4.39 -13.86 10.84
N THR A 621 -4.39 -15.01 11.50
CA THR A 621 -5.32 -15.29 12.60
C THR A 621 -4.71 -14.92 13.95
N PRO A 622 -5.53 -14.62 14.98
CA PRO A 622 -5.03 -14.15 16.27
C PRO A 622 -4.03 -15.08 16.99
N ASP A 623 -4.03 -16.39 16.69
CA ASP A 623 -3.03 -17.34 17.19
C ASP A 623 -1.61 -17.08 16.66
N THR A 624 -1.48 -16.42 15.51
CA THR A 624 -0.20 -16.17 14.84
C THR A 624 0.44 -14.85 15.28
N TYR A 625 -0.33 -13.82 15.64
CA TYR A 625 0.22 -12.50 15.99
C TYR A 625 1.18 -12.51 17.19
N PRO A 626 0.87 -13.16 18.32
CA PRO A 626 1.81 -13.26 19.44
C PRO A 626 3.11 -13.96 19.06
N ARG A 627 3.05 -14.95 18.15
CA ARG A 627 4.23 -15.67 17.64
C ARG A 627 5.11 -14.76 16.79
N ILE A 628 4.53 -13.92 15.92
CA ILE A 628 5.27 -12.92 15.14
C ILE A 628 5.99 -11.93 16.05
N TYR A 629 5.31 -11.36 17.05
CA TYR A 629 5.97 -10.48 18.03
C TYR A 629 7.05 -11.23 18.82
N GLY A 630 6.79 -12.48 19.23
CA GLY A 630 7.73 -13.34 19.93
C GLY A 630 8.99 -13.68 19.13
N ALA A 631 8.87 -13.84 17.81
CA ALA A 631 10.00 -14.00 16.89
C ALA A 631 10.81 -12.71 16.70
N GLY A 632 10.29 -11.57 17.16
CA GLY A 632 10.86 -10.24 16.92
C GLY A 632 10.51 -9.68 15.54
N GLY A 633 9.40 -10.14 14.97
CA GLY A 633 8.79 -9.64 13.75
C GLY A 633 8.11 -8.29 13.93
N PHE A 634 7.23 -7.96 12.98
CA PHE A 634 6.43 -6.73 12.98
C PHE A 634 5.02 -7.04 12.50
N ILE A 635 4.02 -6.24 12.88
CA ILE A 635 2.64 -6.44 12.42
C ILE A 635 2.05 -5.09 12.07
N THR A 636 1.30 -5.07 10.98
CA THR A 636 0.52 -3.93 10.51
C THR A 636 -0.88 -4.40 10.16
N PRO A 637 -1.86 -4.21 11.06
CA PRO A 637 -3.22 -4.62 10.76
C PRO A 637 -3.82 -3.87 9.57
N TYR A 638 -4.81 -4.48 8.91
CA TYR A 638 -5.57 -3.82 7.85
C TYR A 638 -6.16 -2.51 8.36
N ALA A 639 -5.96 -1.42 7.62
CA ALA A 639 -6.31 -0.07 8.05
C ALA A 639 -7.81 0.08 8.35
N GLY A 640 -8.69 -0.34 7.43
CA GLY A 640 -10.14 -0.35 7.64
C GLY A 640 -10.72 0.98 8.14
N ASP A 641 -11.85 0.93 8.84
CA ASP A 641 -12.44 2.08 9.53
C ASP A 641 -11.69 2.42 10.83
N SER A 642 -11.90 3.66 11.30
CA SER A 642 -11.18 4.16 12.48
C SER A 642 -11.58 3.51 13.79
N THR A 643 -12.81 3.01 13.94
CA THR A 643 -13.28 2.40 15.19
C THR A 643 -12.68 1.02 15.37
N GLY A 644 -12.82 0.16 14.35
CA GLY A 644 -12.21 -1.17 14.34
C GLY A 644 -10.69 -1.10 14.48
N PHE A 645 -10.02 -0.16 13.81
CA PHE A 645 -8.56 -0.04 13.91
C PHE A 645 -8.06 0.34 15.32
N VAL A 646 -8.81 1.18 16.05
CA VAL A 646 -8.47 1.52 17.45
C VAL A 646 -8.58 0.29 18.35
N GLU A 647 -9.53 -0.60 18.11
CA GLU A 647 -9.68 -1.85 18.85
C GLU A 647 -8.54 -2.82 18.56
N LYS A 648 -8.18 -2.99 17.28
CA LYS A 648 -6.99 -3.73 16.86
C LYS A 648 -5.74 -3.20 17.57
N TRP A 649 -5.52 -1.88 17.55
CA TRP A 649 -4.39 -1.28 18.27
C TRP A 649 -4.35 -1.69 19.74
N ARG A 650 -5.48 -1.61 20.47
CA ARG A 650 -5.54 -2.00 21.88
C ARG A 650 -5.25 -3.48 22.09
N ARG A 651 -5.77 -4.37 21.24
CA ARG A 651 -5.49 -5.81 21.30
C ARG A 651 -3.99 -6.08 21.14
N HIS A 652 -3.34 -5.44 20.16
CA HIS A 652 -1.92 -5.61 19.89
C HIS A 652 -1.00 -5.08 21.01
N LEU A 653 -1.45 -4.13 21.85
CA LEU A 653 -0.69 -3.73 23.04
C LEU A 653 -0.44 -4.91 23.98
N GLY A 654 -1.39 -5.86 24.03
CA GLY A 654 -1.31 -7.07 24.84
C GLY A 654 -0.24 -8.06 24.39
N TRP A 655 0.22 -7.95 23.14
CA TRP A 655 1.18 -8.87 22.53
C TRP A 655 2.59 -8.28 22.40
N ALA A 656 2.80 -7.06 22.89
CA ALA A 656 4.09 -6.39 22.85
C ALA A 656 5.17 -7.18 23.62
N ASP A 657 6.20 -7.63 22.91
CA ASP A 657 7.29 -8.38 23.53
C ASP A 657 8.37 -7.44 24.12
N PRO A 658 8.67 -7.52 25.43
CA PRO A 658 9.61 -6.63 26.11
C PRO A 658 11.08 -6.77 25.66
N ARG A 659 11.40 -7.77 24.83
CA ARG A 659 12.73 -7.96 24.24
C ARG A 659 13.01 -7.01 23.08
N TYR A 660 11.97 -6.42 22.47
CA TYR A 660 12.08 -5.64 21.24
C TYR A 660 11.39 -4.28 21.35
N TYR A 661 11.92 -3.30 20.64
CA TYR A 661 11.30 -1.98 20.52
C TYR A 661 9.86 -2.08 19.98
N PHE A 662 8.92 -1.41 20.63
CA PHE A 662 7.52 -1.40 20.20
C PHE A 662 7.18 -0.18 19.32
N GLY A 663 6.42 -0.44 18.28
CA GLY A 663 5.77 0.54 17.40
C GLY A 663 4.65 -0.16 16.64
N PHE A 664 3.74 0.63 16.07
CA PHE A 664 2.54 0.14 15.40
C PHE A 664 2.45 0.71 13.98
N GLY A 665 1.81 0.01 13.08
CA GLY A 665 1.63 0.44 11.68
C GLY A 665 0.31 -0.06 11.12
N PHE A 666 0.09 0.15 9.83
CA PHE A 666 -1.12 -0.29 9.14
C PHE A 666 -0.77 -0.89 7.78
N GLY A 667 -1.63 -1.76 7.26
CA GLY A 667 -1.62 -2.22 5.87
C GLY A 667 -2.82 -1.60 5.16
N ALA A 668 -2.59 -0.77 4.16
CA ALA A 668 -3.69 -0.08 3.48
C ALA A 668 -4.38 -0.98 2.44
N ASP A 669 -3.61 -1.83 1.76
CA ASP A 669 -4.09 -2.67 0.65
C ASP A 669 -4.85 -1.89 -0.44
N ILE A 670 -4.52 -0.61 -0.55
CA ILE A 670 -5.12 0.24 -1.56
C ILE A 670 -4.70 -0.27 -2.96
N ASN A 671 -5.67 -0.29 -3.86
CA ASN A 671 -5.59 -0.88 -5.20
C ASN A 671 -5.40 -2.42 -5.25
N GLY A 672 -5.43 -3.15 -4.11
CA GLY A 672 -5.35 -4.61 -4.06
C GLY A 672 -6.68 -5.34 -4.21
N LEU A 673 -7.74 -4.61 -4.59
CA LEU A 673 -9.14 -5.03 -4.48
C LEU A 673 -9.65 -5.15 -3.03
N GLY A 674 -8.98 -4.51 -2.06
CA GLY A 674 -9.45 -4.33 -0.69
C GLY A 674 -10.13 -2.97 -0.47
N ALA A 675 -11.33 -2.99 0.13
CA ALA A 675 -12.09 -1.78 0.43
C ALA A 675 -11.45 -0.94 1.55
N GLN A 676 -11.37 0.37 1.34
CA GLN A 676 -10.77 1.29 2.29
C GLN A 676 -11.76 1.70 3.39
N GLY A 677 -11.28 2.45 4.39
CA GLY A 677 -12.10 2.87 5.53
C GLY A 677 -13.27 3.77 5.14
N ASN A 678 -14.50 3.36 5.49
CA ASN A 678 -15.71 4.15 5.29
C ASN A 678 -15.72 5.43 6.17
N PRO A 679 -16.43 6.49 5.76
CA PRO A 679 -16.67 7.64 6.63
C PRO A 679 -17.44 7.24 7.88
N ARG A 680 -17.10 7.82 9.04
CA ARG A 680 -17.91 7.66 10.26
C ARG A 680 -19.18 8.54 10.28
N GLY A 681 -19.27 9.53 9.39
CA GLY A 681 -20.32 10.55 9.40
C GLY A 681 -19.84 11.90 9.94
N ALA A 682 -20.41 13.00 9.44
CA ALA A 682 -20.11 14.36 9.89
C ALA A 682 -20.84 14.77 11.17
N ASP A 683 -21.83 13.99 11.57
CA ASP A 683 -22.73 14.17 12.72
C ASP A 683 -22.29 13.41 13.97
N VAL A 684 -21.25 12.57 13.85
CA VAL A 684 -20.61 11.93 15.02
C VAL A 684 -20.18 12.98 16.05
N ALA A 685 -20.19 12.61 17.33
CA ALA A 685 -19.88 13.54 18.42
C ALA A 685 -18.43 14.09 18.40
N ASN A 686 -17.53 13.40 17.69
CA ASN A 686 -16.10 13.67 17.65
C ASN A 686 -15.55 13.69 16.21
N PRO A 687 -16.07 14.55 15.30
CA PRO A 687 -15.64 14.54 13.91
C PRO A 687 -14.24 15.16 13.77
N VAL A 688 -13.54 14.84 12.68
CA VAL A 688 -12.30 15.53 12.32
C VAL A 688 -12.63 16.97 11.96
N THR A 689 -11.99 17.91 12.68
CA THR A 689 -12.14 19.34 12.42
C THR A 689 -10.92 19.86 11.68
N TYR A 690 -11.15 20.50 10.54
CA TYR A 690 -10.09 21.03 9.70
C TYR A 690 -9.81 22.51 9.95
N PRO A 691 -8.56 22.94 9.77
CA PRO A 691 -7.37 22.08 9.66
C PRO A 691 -6.85 21.64 11.02
N PHE A 692 -6.18 20.49 11.04
CA PHE A 692 -5.54 19.93 12.22
C PHE A 692 -4.01 19.96 12.09
N THR A 693 -3.32 19.66 13.19
CA THR A 693 -1.85 19.61 13.24
C THR A 693 -1.39 18.16 13.09
N GLY A 694 -0.68 17.86 12.00
CA GLY A 694 -0.08 16.55 11.77
C GLY A 694 1.32 16.40 12.37
N LEU A 695 1.91 15.23 12.17
CA LEU A 695 3.23 14.89 12.70
C LEU A 695 4.31 15.87 12.20
N GLY A 696 5.19 16.32 13.11
CA GLY A 696 6.21 17.33 12.82
C GLY A 696 5.69 18.78 12.77
N GLY A 697 4.43 19.00 13.15
CA GLY A 697 3.84 20.34 13.30
C GLY A 697 3.43 20.97 11.97
N VAL A 698 3.09 20.16 10.97
CA VAL A 698 2.48 20.63 9.71
C VAL A 698 0.99 20.84 9.91
N ARG A 699 0.40 21.81 9.19
CA ARG A 699 -1.05 22.05 9.18
C ARG A 699 -1.66 21.34 7.99
N ILE A 700 -2.68 20.53 8.23
CA ILE A 700 -3.33 19.68 7.22
C ILE A 700 -4.77 20.17 7.02
N ASP A 701 -5.06 20.62 5.80
CA ASP A 701 -6.38 21.05 5.35
C ASP A 701 -7.05 19.93 4.53
N LYS A 702 -8.37 20.03 4.31
CA LYS A 702 -9.11 19.14 3.40
C LYS A 702 -8.40 19.00 2.06
N GLN A 703 -8.26 17.77 1.57
CA GLN A 703 -7.57 17.51 0.30
C GLN A 703 -8.42 18.06 -0.85
N ARG A 704 -7.81 18.71 -1.83
CA ARG A 704 -8.48 19.18 -3.04
C ARG A 704 -7.80 18.66 -4.30
N ALA A 705 -8.57 18.03 -5.19
CA ALA A 705 -8.13 17.60 -6.52
C ALA A 705 -9.12 18.13 -7.57
N GLY A 706 -8.65 19.02 -8.44
CA GLY A 706 -9.50 19.64 -9.45
C GLY A 706 -10.65 20.43 -8.81
N LYS A 707 -11.89 20.01 -9.09
CA LYS A 707 -13.12 20.60 -8.57
C LYS A 707 -13.59 19.93 -7.27
N ARG A 708 -13.07 18.75 -6.92
CA ARG A 708 -13.46 18.03 -5.70
C ARG A 708 -12.61 18.40 -4.50
N THR A 709 -13.26 18.49 -3.34
CA THR A 709 -12.64 18.62 -2.02
C THR A 709 -13.10 17.44 -1.17
N TRP A 710 -12.16 16.71 -0.60
CA TRP A 710 -12.41 15.54 0.24
C TRP A 710 -12.43 15.90 1.72
N ASP A 711 -13.41 15.37 2.43
CA ASP A 711 -13.62 15.43 3.88
C ASP A 711 -13.71 14.00 4.42
N ILE A 712 -12.76 13.58 5.25
CA ILE A 712 -12.74 12.22 5.81
C ILE A 712 -14.05 11.84 6.51
N ASN A 713 -14.77 12.80 7.09
CA ASN A 713 -16.01 12.55 7.80
C ASN A 713 -17.16 12.13 6.88
N VAL A 714 -17.10 12.45 5.58
CA VAL A 714 -18.15 12.18 4.60
C VAL A 714 -17.67 11.23 3.50
N ASP A 715 -16.39 11.30 3.16
CA ASP A 715 -15.82 10.57 2.03
C ASP A 715 -14.99 9.35 2.45
N GLY A 716 -14.70 9.18 3.74
CA GLY A 716 -13.81 8.13 4.22
C GLY A 716 -12.41 8.22 3.59
N VAL A 717 -11.69 7.10 3.54
CA VAL A 717 -10.37 7.00 2.92
C VAL A 717 -10.51 6.74 1.42
N ALA A 718 -11.10 7.68 0.70
CA ALA A 718 -11.30 7.61 -0.75
C ALA A 718 -10.01 7.51 -1.57
N GLN A 719 -8.88 8.05 -1.09
CA GLN A 719 -7.59 7.97 -1.77
C GLN A 719 -6.43 8.11 -0.79
N TYR A 720 -5.24 7.63 -1.16
CA TYR A 720 -4.09 7.47 -0.26
C TYR A 720 -3.67 8.73 0.50
N GLY A 721 -3.90 9.88 -0.10
CA GLY A 721 -3.63 11.18 0.48
C GLY A 721 -4.50 11.50 1.70
N LEU A 722 -5.54 10.73 2.03
CA LEU A 722 -6.37 10.89 3.22
C LEU A 722 -5.88 10.11 4.45
N TYR A 723 -4.82 9.30 4.33
CA TYR A 723 -4.25 8.60 5.49
C TYR A 723 -3.81 9.53 6.65
N PRO A 724 -3.29 10.76 6.42
CA PRO A 724 -3.08 11.71 7.53
C PRO A 724 -4.37 12.14 8.23
N ASP A 725 -5.49 12.17 7.53
CA ASP A 725 -6.83 12.52 8.03
C ASP A 725 -7.41 11.35 8.80
N TRP A 726 -7.24 10.13 8.29
CA TRP A 726 -7.55 8.89 8.99
C TRP A 726 -6.80 8.79 10.31
N VAL A 727 -5.49 9.10 10.36
CA VAL A 727 -4.75 9.13 11.64
C VAL A 727 -5.30 10.16 12.63
N GLU A 728 -5.76 11.32 12.15
CA GLU A 728 -6.44 12.29 13.02
C GLU A 728 -7.80 11.76 13.49
N ASP A 729 -8.51 11.02 12.64
CA ASP A 729 -9.77 10.37 13.01
C ASP A 729 -9.55 9.28 14.08
N LEU A 730 -8.54 8.42 13.92
CA LEU A 730 -8.09 7.47 14.94
C LEU A 730 -7.80 8.17 16.27
N ARG A 731 -7.11 9.31 16.22
CA ARG A 731 -6.79 10.12 17.40
C ARG A 731 -8.07 10.59 18.10
N LYS A 732 -9.08 11.03 17.35
CA LYS A 732 -10.37 11.49 17.88
C LYS A 732 -11.20 10.34 18.45
N VAL A 733 -11.25 9.20 17.76
CA VAL A 733 -11.97 8.00 18.20
C VAL A 733 -11.36 7.45 19.48
N ALA A 734 -10.05 7.21 19.49
CA ALA A 734 -9.36 6.66 20.65
C ALA A 734 -9.50 7.56 21.89
N ASP A 735 -9.34 8.88 21.75
CA ASP A 735 -9.44 9.83 22.86
C ASP A 735 -10.87 9.97 23.40
N ALA A 736 -11.88 9.89 22.52
CA ALA A 736 -13.29 9.92 22.91
C ALA A 736 -13.69 8.66 23.70
N GLN A 737 -13.20 7.49 23.28
CA GLN A 737 -13.45 6.23 23.98
C GLN A 737 -12.68 6.15 25.31
N ARG A 738 -11.42 6.62 25.33
CA ARG A 738 -10.59 6.68 26.54
C ARG A 738 -9.62 7.84 26.47
N LYS A 739 -9.82 8.83 27.34
CA LYS A 739 -8.98 10.04 27.41
C LYS A 739 -7.49 9.69 27.53
N GLY A 740 -6.68 10.28 26.65
CA GLY A 740 -5.24 10.04 26.54
C GLY A 740 -4.86 9.01 25.47
N ASP A 741 -5.78 8.12 25.07
CA ASP A 741 -5.47 7.09 24.07
C ASP A 741 -5.22 7.69 22.68
N GLY A 742 -5.83 8.84 22.35
CA GLY A 742 -5.54 9.53 21.09
C GLY A 742 -4.06 9.89 20.94
N ALA A 743 -3.43 10.41 22.00
CA ALA A 743 -1.99 10.70 21.96
C ALA A 743 -1.14 9.42 21.89
N ARG A 744 -1.58 8.36 22.58
CA ARG A 744 -0.87 7.07 22.64
C ARG A 744 -0.85 6.33 21.31
N ILE A 745 -2.00 6.22 20.62
CA ILE A 745 -2.06 5.55 19.31
C ILE A 745 -1.20 6.28 18.29
N VAL A 746 -1.27 7.62 18.25
CA VAL A 746 -0.43 8.42 17.34
C VAL A 746 1.07 8.27 17.66
N ASP A 747 1.46 8.19 18.93
CA ASP A 747 2.86 7.96 19.31
C ASP A 747 3.34 6.57 18.88
N ASP A 748 2.56 5.52 19.15
CA ASP A 748 2.91 4.16 18.76
C ASP A 748 3.01 4.02 17.22
N MET A 749 2.08 4.65 16.48
CA MET A 749 2.14 4.70 15.02
C MET A 749 3.36 5.48 14.53
N ALA A 750 3.71 6.61 15.16
CA ALA A 750 4.90 7.37 14.83
C ALA A 750 6.21 6.63 15.14
N ARG A 751 6.16 5.57 15.96
CA ARG A 751 7.27 4.65 16.25
C ARG A 751 7.33 3.47 15.29
N GLY A 752 6.28 3.22 14.50
CA GLY A 752 6.15 2.09 13.59
C GLY A 752 7.30 1.96 12.60
N ALA A 753 7.72 3.08 11.96
CA ALA A 753 8.85 3.04 11.03
C ALA A 753 10.17 2.60 11.71
N GLU A 754 10.40 2.94 12.99
CA GLU A 754 11.58 2.47 13.72
C GLU A 754 11.46 0.98 14.04
N ALA A 755 10.28 0.52 14.48
CA ALA A 755 10.02 -0.88 14.80
C ALA A 755 10.23 -1.79 13.57
N TYR A 756 9.68 -1.41 12.41
CA TYR A 756 9.91 -2.10 11.13
C TYR A 756 11.40 -2.17 10.80
N LEU A 757 12.11 -1.03 10.88
CA LEU A 757 13.55 -1.00 10.58
C LEU A 757 14.38 -1.84 11.55
N GLN A 758 13.98 -1.91 12.83
CA GLN A 758 14.68 -2.76 13.78
C GLN A 758 14.42 -4.24 13.53
N MET A 759 13.20 -4.65 13.15
CA MET A 759 12.93 -6.01 12.67
C MET A 759 13.84 -6.34 11.48
N TRP A 760 13.88 -5.45 10.49
CA TRP A 760 14.66 -5.68 9.29
C TRP A 760 16.18 -5.66 9.55
N GLU A 761 16.68 -4.83 10.47
CA GLU A 761 18.08 -4.88 10.95
C GLU A 761 18.41 -6.25 11.57
N ARG A 762 17.48 -6.86 12.32
CA ARG A 762 17.69 -8.18 12.92
C ARG A 762 17.72 -9.29 11.86
N ALA A 763 16.89 -9.20 10.81
CA ALA A 763 16.98 -10.09 9.64
C ALA A 763 18.36 -10.03 8.96
N TYR A 764 19.05 -8.89 9.07
CA TYR A 764 20.43 -8.70 8.61
C TYR A 764 21.52 -9.18 9.59
N GLY A 765 21.13 -9.92 10.64
CA GLY A 765 22.04 -10.49 11.65
C GLY A 765 22.45 -9.53 12.76
N VAL A 766 21.82 -8.35 12.87
CA VAL A 766 22.06 -7.46 14.02
C VAL A 766 21.31 -8.03 15.23
N ARG A 767 22.03 -8.29 16.33
CA ARG A 767 21.41 -8.78 17.57
C ARG A 767 20.47 -7.72 18.17
N PRO A 768 19.38 -8.11 18.86
CA PRO A 768 18.56 -7.21 19.66
C PRO A 768 19.37 -6.41 20.70
N ASP A 769 18.79 -5.35 21.24
CA ASP A 769 19.52 -4.51 22.19
C ASP A 769 19.79 -5.23 23.52
N SER A 770 20.97 -4.96 24.08
CA SER A 770 21.46 -5.58 25.31
C SER A 770 20.85 -5.00 26.59
N CYS A 771 20.11 -3.89 26.51
CA CYS A 771 19.47 -3.30 27.67
C CYS A 771 18.18 -4.06 28.02
N ARG A 772 17.34 -4.33 27.02
CA ARG A 772 16.14 -5.18 27.11
C ARG A 772 16.47 -6.66 27.26
N ASN A 773 17.61 -7.10 26.71
CA ASN A 773 18.04 -8.49 26.71
C ASN A 773 19.31 -8.72 27.57
N PRO A 774 19.19 -9.07 28.86
CA PRO A 774 20.34 -9.26 29.76
C PRO A 774 21.35 -10.30 29.27
N GLY A 775 20.88 -11.38 28.64
CA GLY A 775 21.74 -12.43 28.08
C GLY A 775 22.68 -11.94 26.97
N LEU A 776 22.36 -10.82 26.32
CA LEU A 776 23.17 -10.23 25.26
C LEU A 776 24.21 -9.22 25.77
N ARG A 777 24.22 -8.90 27.08
CA ARG A 777 25.16 -7.95 27.67
C ARG A 777 26.58 -8.52 27.65
N LYS A 778 27.44 -7.90 26.86
CA LYS A 778 28.88 -8.21 26.83
C LYS A 778 29.60 -7.58 28.02
N GLY A 779 30.74 -8.16 28.40
CA GLY A 779 31.63 -7.56 29.40
C GLY A 779 32.13 -6.19 28.92
N VAL A 780 32.27 -5.22 29.84
CA VAL A 780 32.76 -3.86 29.48
C VAL A 780 34.08 -3.89 28.72
N ALA A 781 35.03 -4.75 29.13
CA ALA A 781 36.31 -4.92 28.45
C ALA A 781 36.13 -5.39 26.99
N VAL A 782 35.23 -6.35 26.76
CA VAL A 782 34.89 -6.85 25.42
C VAL A 782 34.28 -5.75 24.56
N VAL A 783 33.40 -4.92 25.12
CA VAL A 783 32.80 -3.78 24.38
C VAL A 783 33.87 -2.75 24.01
N ARG A 784 34.78 -2.40 24.93
CA ARG A 784 35.88 -1.46 24.67
C ARG A 784 36.84 -1.98 23.58
N ALA A 785 37.16 -3.27 23.60
CA ALA A 785 38.01 -3.88 22.57
C ALA A 785 37.30 -3.96 21.21
N ALA A 786 35.98 -4.19 21.21
CA ALA A 786 35.21 -4.34 19.98
C ALA A 786 34.90 -3.02 19.26
N ILE A 787 34.96 -1.88 19.95
CA ILE A 787 34.61 -0.56 19.41
C ILE A 787 35.81 0.37 19.46
N HIS A 788 36.33 0.75 18.30
CA HIS A 788 37.42 1.71 18.15
C HIS A 788 36.99 2.93 17.34
N ARG A 789 37.77 4.01 17.47
CA ARG A 789 37.58 5.27 16.73
C ARG A 789 37.59 5.02 15.22
N GLY A 790 36.72 5.72 14.48
CA GLY A 790 36.61 5.57 13.03
C GLY A 790 35.69 4.44 12.55
N MET A 791 35.20 3.54 13.41
CA MET A 791 34.19 2.54 13.02
C MET A 791 32.91 3.21 12.52
N THR A 792 32.23 2.60 11.55
CA THR A 792 30.91 3.06 11.10
C THR A 792 29.81 2.65 12.08
N THR A 793 28.67 3.33 12.04
CA THR A 793 27.47 2.91 12.78
C THR A 793 27.09 1.45 12.50
N LYS A 794 27.10 1.03 11.23
CA LYS A 794 26.83 -0.37 10.85
C LYS A 794 27.83 -1.35 11.45
N ALA A 795 29.12 -1.00 11.50
CA ALA A 795 30.14 -1.84 12.12
C ALA A 795 29.92 -1.99 13.63
N VAL A 796 29.51 -0.91 14.32
CA VAL A 796 29.14 -0.95 15.74
C VAL A 796 27.93 -1.86 15.95
N LEU A 797 26.86 -1.71 15.17
CA LEU A 797 25.66 -2.56 15.25
C LEU A 797 26.00 -4.04 15.12
N ARG A 798 26.86 -4.41 14.16
CA ARG A 798 27.31 -5.80 13.99
C ARG A 798 28.10 -6.35 15.18
N LYS A 799 28.82 -5.50 15.92
CA LYS A 799 29.66 -5.94 17.06
C LYS A 799 28.89 -6.03 18.37
N VAL A 800 27.95 -5.12 18.63
CA VAL A 800 27.30 -5.00 19.94
C VAL A 800 25.77 -5.04 19.92
N GLY A 801 25.15 -5.21 18.75
CA GLY A 801 23.70 -5.29 18.58
C GLY A 801 23.04 -3.93 18.33
N GLN A 802 21.71 -3.93 18.36
CA GLN A 802 20.89 -2.72 18.28
C GLN A 802 21.11 -1.85 19.52
N PRO A 803 21.12 -0.51 19.37
CA PRO A 803 21.17 0.38 20.50
C PRO A 803 19.81 0.45 21.19
N TYR A 804 19.82 0.57 22.52
CA TYR A 804 18.62 0.85 23.30
C TYR A 804 18.10 2.27 23.04
N LYS A 805 19.00 3.23 22.81
CA LYS A 805 18.68 4.59 22.38
C LYS A 805 19.59 5.02 21.23
N ARG A 806 19.02 5.67 20.22
CA ARG A 806 19.71 6.04 18.99
C ARG A 806 19.47 7.53 18.67
N LEU A 807 20.04 8.42 19.49
CA LEU A 807 19.67 9.84 19.50
C LEU A 807 20.77 10.73 18.92
N GLY A 808 20.46 11.47 17.85
CA GLY A 808 21.38 12.38 17.18
C GLY A 808 22.69 11.68 16.80
N THR A 809 23.77 12.01 17.49
CA THR A 809 25.11 11.46 17.27
C THR A 809 25.51 10.34 18.23
N SER A 810 24.59 9.83 19.06
CA SER A 810 24.93 8.90 20.14
C SER A 810 24.07 7.64 20.14
N TYR A 811 24.72 6.49 20.33
CA TYR A 811 24.07 5.20 20.59
C TYR A 811 24.30 4.79 22.04
N ALA A 812 23.26 4.34 22.72
CA ALA A 812 23.33 3.80 24.08
C ALA A 812 23.09 2.28 24.10
N PHE A 813 23.92 1.56 24.85
CA PHE A 813 23.89 0.11 25.04
C PHE A 813 24.02 -0.25 26.52
N CYS A 814 23.87 -1.53 26.84
CA CYS A 814 24.12 -2.05 28.18
C CYS A 814 25.17 -3.17 28.14
N ALA A 815 26.20 -3.01 28.95
CA ALA A 815 27.24 -4.01 29.21
C ALA A 815 27.07 -4.60 30.62
N LYS A 816 28.00 -5.46 31.04
CA LYS A 816 28.09 -5.99 32.41
C LYS A 816 29.54 -6.00 32.92
N THR A 817 29.69 -6.03 34.25
CA THR A 817 30.93 -6.40 34.94
C THR A 817 30.69 -7.63 35.81
N ALA A 818 31.71 -8.13 36.51
CA ALA A 818 31.55 -9.21 37.50
C ALA A 818 30.58 -8.83 38.64
N THR A 819 30.50 -7.53 38.97
CA THR A 819 29.73 -7.00 40.10
C THR A 819 28.47 -6.22 39.71
N ARG A 820 28.34 -5.79 38.45
CA ARG A 820 27.20 -5.00 37.96
C ARG A 820 26.55 -5.67 36.75
N ALA A 821 25.30 -6.09 36.91
CA ALA A 821 24.52 -6.77 35.87
C ALA A 821 24.12 -5.86 34.69
N LYS A 822 24.12 -4.54 34.87
CA LYS A 822 23.78 -3.54 33.84
C LYS A 822 24.69 -2.32 33.99
N VAL A 823 25.52 -2.09 32.99
CA VAL A 823 26.45 -0.95 32.90
C VAL A 823 26.18 -0.17 31.62
N PRO A 824 25.68 1.07 31.67
CA PRO A 824 25.40 1.85 30.47
C PRO A 824 26.67 2.18 29.69
N VAL A 825 26.64 2.00 28.39
CA VAL A 825 27.72 2.38 27.47
C VAL A 825 27.16 3.30 26.40
N VAL A 826 27.81 4.44 26.18
CA VAL A 826 27.45 5.41 25.16
C VAL A 826 28.57 5.50 24.14
N VAL A 827 28.23 5.26 22.87
CA VAL A 827 29.12 5.45 21.72
C VAL A 827 28.70 6.73 21.01
N THR A 828 29.65 7.62 20.77
CA THR A 828 29.45 8.89 20.07
C THR A 828 30.02 8.82 18.67
N PHE A 829 29.36 9.48 17.73
CA PHE A 829 29.68 9.46 16.30
C PHE A 829 29.83 10.87 15.74
N SER A 830 30.64 11.02 14.70
CA SER A 830 30.67 12.23 13.87
C SER A 830 29.37 12.38 13.06
N LYS A 831 29.15 13.54 12.41
CA LYS A 831 28.05 13.71 11.44
C LYS A 831 28.08 12.66 10.31
N ALA A 832 29.27 12.24 9.89
CA ALA A 832 29.46 11.16 8.91
C ALA A 832 29.21 9.72 9.46
N GLY A 833 28.81 9.56 10.72
CA GLY A 833 28.54 8.25 11.32
C GLY A 833 29.78 7.44 11.65
N LYS A 834 30.89 8.10 12.02
CA LYS A 834 32.16 7.47 12.43
C LYS A 834 32.35 7.62 13.94
N VAL A 835 32.72 6.56 14.63
CA VAL A 835 32.94 6.58 16.09
C VAL A 835 33.98 7.64 16.44
N THR A 836 33.63 8.57 17.31
CA THR A 836 34.51 9.62 17.85
C THR A 836 34.91 9.35 19.29
N GLY A 837 34.11 8.60 20.04
CA GLY A 837 34.40 8.25 21.43
C GLY A 837 33.43 7.21 22.01
N LEU A 838 33.86 6.57 23.10
CA LEU A 838 33.09 5.59 23.86
C LEU A 838 33.21 5.90 25.35
N ARG A 839 32.08 5.98 26.06
CA ARG A 839 32.00 6.22 27.50
C ARG A 839 31.22 5.10 28.18
N VAL A 840 31.78 4.57 29.26
CA VAL A 840 31.11 3.63 30.18
C VAL A 840 30.69 4.45 31.39
N ARG A 841 29.43 4.31 31.84
CA ARG A 841 28.89 5.01 33.02
C ARG A 841 28.76 4.08 34.21
#